data_AF-A0A552CFR1-F1
#
_entry.id   AF-A0A552CFR1-F1
#
_cell.length_a   1.000
_cell.length_b   1.000
_cell.length_c   1.000
_cell.angle_alpha   90.00
_cell.angle_beta   90.00
_cell.angle_gamma   90.00
#
_symmetry.space_group_name_H-M   'P 1'
#
loop_
_entity.id
_entity.type
_entity.pdbx_description
1 polymer ?
#
loop_
_entity_poly.entity_id
_entity_poly.type
_entity_poly.pdbx_seq_one_letter_code
_entity_poly.pdbx_strand_id
1 'polypeptide(L)'
;MLTSYQELQKELSLSLQDLNSFADKFQESYDIIVSSNEINENHGVGVLLKRIFPDTSGIVSLRTTNLYGGDQDFGVQNFCLDVRGCSYGEILLKIQNLFVYLKPKRVLVIPYFIEDFYIAIAIKSLFQVPICTYLMDDQNIYVRAVADGIVKQLIDSSDLILGISKPLCQVYSKKYERKIWFVPPLVESYLIPPEITVPDSMARGILIGNIWSQTWLENLRQLCRESQIKLDWYGNPNRQWLQFQEVELEQDGIFFKGYCSQDALIYYLRQAPFAIVPTASSENEQDRPEFACLSLPSRIPFITAVAHTPLIIVGREDSAAAQFVREFDLGTVCDYKAQSLLREIEKLRIESNQLRFRYSSQKLAKSLKADHFDDWLWRSLEKGKPIDNRFEQFEKNSLKCSVIVTASEVNQSHGTGALVRRIFPDDSEIISIRSDNHYGGEQQFGVLSFHLDHKKMSRPAIFQSILQTLGHHQVQKVFCVPYYASDILTAIAIKELFNVPLATYIMDDQNICVQEIPDDLMKEFLSKCSVRFATHPELRDAYENKYGYKFWLLPAIVPHRLINSEVAEVSPQRCQEKWGALLGSIWSPQWFQSLLESIQGAGIKLDWYGNSNYYWLQESAAELEKWGLYSQGLYPEEQLGQQLQAYPFVIVPTGTMDERDDRTELSRLSLPGRIIFNLATANTPVILLGSNKTSAANFINRFQIGVVCDYTPESLAAAVDYVLKPENQQRMRENAVKVAAKFSDQGIDKWVWQSLEKEQAADDRFEAILSRSPIDLVHFIEPPVPSIIYKDYAQVYQVMRRLRGQKYQPDFVVDVGASHGIWSHTASQLFPEARFILIDPLISKYEQSARNYYICNIPKAELLEIAISNQAGQLSFQVSPDLYGSSLLTPADFRNYETITVAVKTLDQVATDEQISGRGILKLDVQCAEHIVLEGAKEFIAQVDLVVAELSFIRYDQDALVFNEMLNLLDQLGFRYYDETGEWRSPIDGTLLQKEVVFIRQDLLVPETSRKIENSPSQA
;
A
#
# COMPACT_ATOMS: atom_id res chain seq x y z
N MET A 1 -3.23 71.45 63.40
CA MET A 1 -1.84 71.17 63.00
C MET A 1 -1.56 69.68 62.78
N LEU A 2 -2.11 68.75 63.58
CA LEU A 2 -1.90 67.30 63.37
C LEU A 2 -2.61 66.71 62.12
N THR A 3 -3.76 67.27 61.71
CA THR A 3 -4.54 66.80 60.56
C THR A 3 -3.88 67.10 59.21
N SER A 4 -3.19 68.25 59.07
CA SER A 4 -2.55 68.61 57.79
C SER A 4 -1.24 67.87 57.54
N TYR A 5 -0.62 67.29 58.57
CA TYR A 5 0.61 66.51 58.42
C TYR A 5 0.32 65.09 57.91
N GLN A 6 -0.82 64.50 58.30
CA GLN A 6 -1.26 63.19 57.82
C GLN A 6 -1.76 63.24 56.37
N GLU A 7 -2.43 64.32 55.97
CA GLU A 7 -2.82 64.54 54.56
C GLU A 7 -1.60 64.76 53.66
N LEU A 8 -0.63 65.56 54.09
CA LEU A 8 0.65 65.75 53.39
C LEU A 8 1.47 64.46 53.31
N GLN A 9 1.51 63.63 54.36
CA GLN A 9 2.16 62.32 54.29
C GLN A 9 1.47 61.37 53.33
N LYS A 10 0.14 61.43 53.22
CA LYS A 10 -0.62 60.59 52.30
C LYS A 10 -0.46 61.03 50.85
N GLU A 11 -0.47 62.35 50.57
CA GLU A 11 -0.15 62.90 49.24
C GLU A 11 1.30 62.65 48.85
N LEU A 12 2.25 62.77 49.78
CA LEU A 12 3.66 62.49 49.51
C LEU A 12 3.90 60.99 49.29
N SER A 13 3.22 60.11 50.04
CA SER A 13 3.27 58.66 49.84
C SER A 13 2.64 58.22 48.53
N LEU A 14 1.51 58.82 48.13
CA LEU A 14 0.89 58.58 46.82
C LEU A 14 1.77 59.12 45.69
N SER A 15 2.34 60.32 45.83
CA SER A 15 3.25 60.89 44.84
C SER A 15 4.56 60.11 44.74
N LEU A 16 5.09 59.56 45.84
CA LEU A 16 6.26 58.67 45.86
C LEU A 16 5.93 57.27 45.31
N GLN A 17 4.70 56.76 45.51
CA GLN A 17 4.24 55.54 44.84
C GLN A 17 4.04 55.76 43.34
N ASP A 18 3.52 56.91 42.92
CA ASP A 18 3.39 57.29 41.52
C ASP A 18 4.78 57.45 40.89
N LEU A 19 5.72 58.11 41.56
CA LEU A 19 7.13 58.22 41.12
C LEU A 19 7.87 56.89 41.09
N ASN A 20 7.64 56.00 42.07
CA ASN A 20 8.21 54.65 42.06
C ASN A 20 7.57 53.78 40.97
N SER A 21 6.26 53.90 40.70
CA SER A 21 5.62 53.25 39.55
C SER A 21 6.13 53.82 38.22
N PHE A 22 6.48 55.12 38.19
CA PHE A 22 7.09 55.77 37.04
C PHE A 22 8.54 55.30 36.85
N ALA A 23 9.29 55.09 37.94
CA ALA A 23 10.65 54.56 37.94
C ALA A 23 10.69 53.05 37.63
N ASP A 24 9.68 52.27 38.02
CA ASP A 24 9.51 50.87 37.64
C ASP A 24 9.16 50.76 36.14
N LYS A 25 8.36 51.69 35.60
CA LYS A 25 8.15 51.83 34.14
C LYS A 25 9.43 52.15 33.35
N PHE A 26 10.47 52.72 33.97
CA PHE A 26 11.78 52.91 33.32
C PHE A 26 12.57 51.59 33.15
N GLN A 27 12.16 50.50 33.81
CA GLN A 27 12.82 49.18 33.67
C GLN A 27 12.13 48.25 32.66
N GLU A 28 10.89 48.52 32.26
CA GLU A 28 10.17 47.66 31.32
C GLU A 28 10.63 47.89 29.87
N SER A 29 10.95 46.80 29.18
CA SER A 29 11.27 46.79 27.75
C SER A 29 10.16 46.11 26.97
N TYR A 30 9.77 46.69 25.84
CA TYR A 30 8.60 46.25 25.06
C TYR A 30 9.00 45.58 23.75
N ASP A 31 8.19 44.60 23.32
CA ASP A 31 8.28 44.04 21.97
C ASP A 31 7.64 45.03 20.99
N ILE A 32 8.37 45.41 19.94
CA ILE A 32 7.92 46.42 18.98
C ILE A 32 7.40 45.73 17.72
N ILE A 33 6.18 46.05 17.29
CA ILE A 33 5.62 45.58 16.02
C ILE A 33 5.45 46.75 15.08
N VAL A 34 6.20 46.72 13.97
CA VAL A 34 6.14 47.73 12.91
C VAL A 34 5.31 47.19 11.75
N SER A 35 4.20 47.83 11.44
CA SER A 35 3.33 47.52 10.30
C SER A 35 3.11 48.75 9.43
N SER A 36 2.74 48.56 8.16
CA SER A 36 2.44 49.70 7.28
C SER A 36 1.15 50.43 7.68
N ASN A 37 0.18 49.68 8.21
CA ASN A 37 -1.16 50.15 8.55
C ASN A 37 -1.65 49.56 9.87
N GLU A 38 -2.91 49.83 10.21
CA GLU A 38 -3.58 49.43 11.45
C GLU A 38 -3.49 47.91 11.70
N ILE A 39 -3.49 47.47 12.96
CA ILE A 39 -3.61 46.04 13.31
C ILE A 39 -5.05 45.76 13.79
N ASN A 40 -5.96 45.52 12.84
CA ASN A 40 -7.38 45.29 13.10
C ASN A 40 -7.97 44.17 12.20
N GLU A 41 -9.28 43.95 12.29
CA GLU A 41 -9.99 42.86 11.58
C GLU A 41 -10.40 43.24 10.14
N ASN A 42 -10.05 44.44 9.66
CA ASN A 42 -10.51 44.95 8.37
C ASN A 42 -9.67 44.50 7.17
N HIS A 43 -8.49 43.89 7.40
CA HIS A 43 -7.58 43.43 6.34
C HIS A 43 -6.69 42.27 6.82
N GLY A 44 -6.08 41.56 5.85
CA GLY A 44 -5.40 40.29 6.12
C GLY A 44 -4.18 40.36 7.04
N VAL A 45 -3.39 41.44 6.97
CA VAL A 45 -2.18 41.61 7.82
C VAL A 45 -2.57 41.84 9.29
N GLY A 46 -3.57 42.68 9.54
CA GLY A 46 -4.05 42.97 10.89
C GLY A 46 -4.65 41.72 11.55
N VAL A 47 -5.47 40.98 10.81
CA VAL A 47 -6.00 39.68 11.24
C VAL A 47 -4.87 38.71 11.58
N LEU A 48 -3.87 38.55 10.71
CA LEU A 48 -2.74 37.65 10.94
C LEU A 48 -1.96 38.02 12.22
N LEU A 49 -1.69 39.30 12.45
CA LEU A 49 -0.93 39.75 13.63
C LEU A 49 -1.72 39.55 14.93
N LYS A 50 -3.03 39.75 14.93
CA LYS A 50 -3.90 39.40 16.06
C LYS A 50 -3.89 37.89 16.37
N ARG A 51 -3.81 37.04 15.35
CA ARG A 51 -3.70 35.57 15.52
C ARG A 51 -2.36 35.16 16.12
N ILE A 52 -1.29 35.80 15.67
CA ILE A 52 0.07 35.52 16.15
C ILE A 52 0.23 35.99 17.60
N PHE A 53 -0.31 37.15 17.96
CA PHE A 53 -0.17 37.76 19.28
C PHE A 53 -1.53 37.91 19.98
N PRO A 54 -2.04 36.84 20.62
CA PRO A 54 -3.29 36.90 21.38
C PRO A 54 -3.15 37.71 22.67
N ASP A 55 -1.96 37.73 23.28
CA ASP A 55 -1.60 38.61 24.40
C ASP A 55 -0.77 39.79 23.88
N THR A 56 -1.26 41.01 24.12
CA THR A 56 -0.63 42.25 23.66
C THR A 56 -0.10 43.12 24.81
N SER A 57 -0.12 42.61 26.04
CA SER A 57 0.26 43.34 27.27
C SER A 57 1.74 43.76 27.33
N GLY A 58 2.61 43.18 26.51
CA GLY A 58 4.03 43.52 26.38
C GLY A 58 4.42 44.21 25.07
N ILE A 59 3.44 44.57 24.23
CA ILE A 59 3.67 44.99 22.83
C ILE A 59 3.38 46.48 22.65
N VAL A 60 4.30 47.17 21.97
CA VAL A 60 4.05 48.51 21.41
C VAL A 60 3.98 48.39 19.89
N SER A 61 2.89 48.86 19.30
CA SER A 61 2.71 48.83 17.84
C SER A 61 2.98 50.20 17.22
N LEU A 62 3.67 50.19 16.08
CA LEU A 62 4.08 51.37 15.33
C LEU A 62 3.67 51.21 13.87
N ARG A 63 2.87 52.13 13.36
CA ARG A 63 2.48 52.17 11.94
C ARG A 63 2.89 53.45 11.25
N THR A 64 3.09 53.40 9.94
CA THR A 64 3.49 54.57 9.14
C THR A 64 2.31 55.33 8.55
N THR A 65 1.17 54.66 8.33
CA THR A 65 -0.04 55.29 7.79
C THR A 65 -1.32 54.70 8.37
N ASN A 66 -2.42 55.45 8.26
CA ASN A 66 -3.78 54.95 8.53
C ASN A 66 -4.48 54.69 7.19
N LEU A 67 -4.82 53.43 6.88
CA LEU A 67 -5.54 53.06 5.65
C LEU A 67 -6.99 52.63 5.92
N TYR A 68 -7.32 52.29 7.16
CA TYR A 68 -8.60 51.72 7.57
C TYR A 68 -9.24 52.52 8.71
N GLY A 69 -9.21 53.84 8.62
CA GLY A 69 -9.88 54.75 9.55
C GLY A 69 -9.10 55.06 10.83
N GLY A 70 -7.92 54.48 11.02
CA GLY A 70 -7.01 54.76 12.13
C GLY A 70 -7.36 54.08 13.45
N ASP A 71 -8.47 53.34 13.51
CA ASP A 71 -8.90 52.60 14.70
C ASP A 71 -8.11 51.29 14.85
N GLN A 72 -7.53 51.11 16.03
CA GLN A 72 -6.67 49.98 16.35
C GLN A 72 -6.65 49.72 17.86
N ASP A 73 -6.97 48.48 18.22
CA ASP A 73 -6.85 47.95 19.57
C ASP A 73 -5.85 46.79 19.57
N PHE A 74 -4.55 47.13 19.59
CA PHE A 74 -3.46 46.16 19.55
C PHE A 74 -2.18 46.74 20.16
N GLY A 75 -1.71 46.13 21.25
CA GLY A 75 -0.57 46.59 22.06
C GLY A 75 -1.00 47.49 23.22
N VAL A 76 -0.15 47.61 24.25
CA VAL A 76 -0.37 48.54 25.37
C VAL A 76 -0.36 50.00 24.93
N GLN A 77 0.35 50.28 23.84
CA GLN A 77 0.36 51.56 23.14
C GLN A 77 0.47 51.33 21.64
N ASN A 78 -0.21 52.16 20.86
CA ASN A 78 -0.12 52.15 19.41
C ASN A 78 0.15 53.57 18.89
N PHE A 79 1.07 53.69 17.94
CA PHE A 79 1.48 54.97 17.38
C PHE A 79 1.38 54.96 15.86
N CYS A 80 0.88 56.06 15.28
CA CYS A 80 1.00 56.34 13.85
C CYS A 80 2.10 57.39 13.66
N LEU A 81 3.25 56.99 13.14
CA LEU A 81 4.38 57.87 12.87
C LEU A 81 4.50 58.12 11.36
N ASP A 82 3.85 59.18 10.90
CA ASP A 82 4.00 59.63 9.52
C ASP A 82 5.38 60.26 9.30
N VAL A 83 6.20 59.58 8.49
CA VAL A 83 7.54 60.01 8.11
C VAL A 83 7.67 60.25 6.61
N ARG A 84 6.55 60.35 5.88
CA ARG A 84 6.56 60.65 4.45
C ARG A 84 7.25 61.99 4.21
N GLY A 85 8.23 61.99 3.30
CA GLY A 85 9.03 63.18 2.97
C GLY A 85 10.08 63.60 4.01
N CYS A 86 10.22 62.89 5.14
CA CYS A 86 11.29 63.14 6.11
C CYS A 86 12.63 62.60 5.58
N SER A 87 13.73 63.33 5.85
CA SER A 87 15.09 62.81 5.69
C SER A 87 15.39 61.71 6.72
N TYR A 88 16.35 60.84 6.44
CA TYR A 88 16.73 59.76 7.35
C TYR A 88 17.17 60.27 8.74
N GLY A 89 17.82 61.44 8.81
CA GLY A 89 18.19 62.09 10.07
C GLY A 89 16.97 62.54 10.90
N GLU A 90 15.92 63.04 10.25
CA GLU A 90 14.66 63.40 10.92
C GLU A 90 13.92 62.16 11.43
N ILE A 91 13.97 61.05 10.68
CA ILE A 91 13.40 59.76 11.11
C ILE A 91 14.11 59.27 12.37
N LEU A 92 15.45 59.32 12.42
CA LEU A 92 16.22 58.95 13.61
C LEU A 92 15.80 59.76 14.84
N LEU A 93 15.66 61.09 14.70
CA LEU A 93 15.22 61.95 15.81
C LEU A 93 13.79 61.62 16.26
N LYS A 94 12.86 61.38 15.33
CA LYS A 94 11.48 61.00 15.65
C LYS A 94 11.41 59.67 16.40
N ILE A 95 12.16 58.67 15.95
CA ILE A 95 12.25 57.34 16.59
C ILE A 95 12.91 57.45 17.96
N GLN A 96 14.00 58.21 18.09
CA GLN A 96 14.66 58.46 19.36
C GLN A 96 13.70 59.10 20.37
N ASN A 97 12.92 60.11 19.95
CA ASN A 97 11.95 60.80 20.80
C ASN A 97 10.77 59.90 21.20
N LEU A 98 10.31 59.02 20.30
CA LEU A 98 9.21 58.11 20.58
C LEU A 98 9.60 57.07 21.66
N PHE A 99 10.82 56.55 21.59
CA PHE A 99 11.30 55.49 22.46
C PHE A 99 12.13 55.98 23.65
N VAL A 100 12.07 57.28 24.02
CA VAL A 100 12.74 57.82 25.22
C VAL A 100 12.26 57.11 26.50
N TYR A 101 10.96 56.81 26.56
CA TYR A 101 10.30 56.19 27.72
C TYR A 101 9.75 54.78 27.44
N LEU A 102 10.01 54.24 26.24
CA LEU A 102 9.54 52.94 25.78
C LEU A 102 10.73 52.18 25.22
N LYS A 103 11.44 51.42 26.05
CA LYS A 103 12.68 50.77 25.63
C LYS A 103 12.37 49.59 24.69
N PRO A 104 12.82 49.60 23.42
CA PRO A 104 12.63 48.45 22.54
C PRO A 104 13.42 47.24 23.07
N LYS A 105 12.78 46.07 23.10
CA LYS A 105 13.41 44.80 23.46
C LYS A 105 13.88 44.04 22.21
N ARG A 106 12.99 43.94 21.22
CA ARG A 106 13.14 43.28 19.91
C ARG A 106 12.02 43.76 19.01
N VAL A 107 12.17 43.57 17.69
CA VAL A 107 11.27 44.14 16.70
C VAL A 107 10.79 43.08 15.72
N LEU A 108 9.50 43.05 15.43
CA LEU A 108 8.93 42.42 14.24
C LEU A 108 8.52 43.52 13.26
N VAL A 109 9.00 43.44 12.02
CA VAL A 109 8.70 44.40 10.96
C VAL A 109 7.98 43.70 9.82
N ILE A 110 6.84 44.23 9.40
CA ILE A 110 6.05 43.80 8.25
C ILE A 110 6.05 44.95 7.23
N PRO A 111 7.11 45.10 6.42
CA PRO A 111 7.31 46.29 5.62
C PRO A 111 6.48 46.22 4.32
N TYR A 112 5.89 47.36 3.94
CA TYR A 112 5.19 47.51 2.66
C TYR A 112 5.57 48.82 1.97
N PHE A 113 5.50 49.95 2.67
CA PHE A 113 5.95 51.25 2.15
C PHE A 113 7.41 51.50 2.51
N ILE A 114 8.08 52.35 1.72
CA ILE A 114 9.50 52.68 1.91
C ILE A 114 9.79 53.22 3.33
N GLU A 115 8.83 53.91 3.92
CA GLU A 115 8.88 54.42 5.29
C GLU A 115 9.07 53.29 6.33
N ASP A 116 8.44 52.14 6.13
CA ASP A 116 8.53 50.99 7.05
C ASP A 116 9.97 50.45 7.11
N PHE A 117 10.65 50.44 5.95
CA PHE A 117 12.06 50.05 5.86
C PHE A 117 12.94 51.04 6.63
N TYR A 118 12.73 52.34 6.44
CA TYR A 118 13.52 53.36 7.15
C TYR A 118 13.33 53.32 8.66
N ILE A 119 12.09 53.14 9.13
CA ILE A 119 11.79 53.02 10.57
C ILE A 119 12.50 51.81 11.16
N ALA A 120 12.41 50.66 10.52
CA ALA A 120 13.07 49.44 11.00
C ALA A 120 14.60 49.59 11.09
N ILE A 121 15.22 50.14 10.04
CA ILE A 121 16.66 50.41 9.99
C ILE A 121 17.05 51.44 11.07
N ALA A 122 16.25 52.48 11.27
CA ALA A 122 16.47 53.49 12.31
C ALA A 122 16.42 52.89 13.72
N ILE A 123 15.44 52.02 14.01
CA ILE A 123 15.35 51.32 15.30
C ILE A 123 16.57 50.44 15.52
N LYS A 124 17.01 49.66 14.51
CA LYS A 124 18.24 48.84 14.61
C LYS A 124 19.45 49.72 14.93
N SER A 125 19.63 50.79 14.16
CA SER A 125 20.77 51.70 14.26
C SER A 125 20.87 52.33 15.65
N LEU A 126 19.76 52.82 16.19
CA LEU A 126 19.72 53.52 17.48
C LEU A 126 19.81 52.60 18.70
N PHE A 127 19.12 51.45 18.67
CA PHE A 127 18.93 50.62 19.88
C PHE A 127 19.65 49.28 19.85
N GLN A 128 20.20 48.86 18.69
CA GLN A 128 20.95 47.60 18.53
C GLN A 128 20.17 46.35 18.99
N VAL A 129 18.84 46.38 18.86
CA VAL A 129 17.95 45.28 19.25
C VAL A 129 17.80 44.23 18.14
N PRO A 130 17.42 42.98 18.46
CA PRO A 130 17.11 41.97 17.46
C PRO A 130 15.92 42.38 16.59
N ILE A 131 16.02 42.17 15.27
CA ILE A 131 14.95 42.44 14.30
C ILE A 131 14.59 41.18 13.52
N CYS A 132 13.31 40.84 13.53
CA CYS A 132 12.69 39.91 12.59
C CYS A 132 11.98 40.71 11.49
N THR A 133 12.34 40.48 10.22
CA THR A 133 11.59 41.02 9.08
C THR A 133 10.72 39.93 8.48
N TYR A 134 9.41 40.18 8.36
CA TYR A 134 8.47 39.28 7.72
C TYR A 134 7.98 39.88 6.40
N LEU A 135 8.51 39.39 5.29
CA LEU A 135 8.16 39.81 3.94
C LEU A 135 6.85 39.13 3.50
N MET A 136 5.78 39.92 3.42
CA MET A 136 4.46 39.44 3.01
C MET A 136 4.14 39.74 1.55
N ASP A 137 4.52 40.91 1.05
CA ASP A 137 4.24 41.30 -0.33
C ASP A 137 5.52 41.77 -1.01
N ASP A 138 5.59 41.60 -2.34
CA ASP A 138 6.75 42.04 -3.09
C ASP A 138 6.72 43.56 -3.31
N GLN A 139 7.80 44.23 -2.90
CA GLN A 139 8.01 45.67 -3.11
C GLN A 139 9.28 45.98 -3.90
N ASN A 140 9.96 44.94 -4.41
CA ASN A 140 11.29 45.11 -5.02
C ASN A 140 11.59 44.25 -6.27
N ILE A 141 11.08 43.02 -6.37
CA ILE A 141 11.42 42.08 -7.45
C ILE A 141 10.67 42.44 -8.73
N TYR A 142 9.35 42.35 -8.68
CA TYR A 142 8.41 42.69 -9.73
C TYR A 142 7.87 44.12 -9.54
N VAL A 143 7.60 44.50 -8.28
CA VAL A 143 7.28 45.89 -7.94
C VAL A 143 8.56 46.66 -7.66
N ARG A 144 8.76 47.83 -8.27
CA ARG A 144 9.96 48.67 -8.08
C ARG A 144 9.70 49.83 -7.11
N ALA A 145 8.90 49.58 -6.07
CA ALA A 145 8.48 50.61 -5.11
C ALA A 145 9.58 50.98 -4.11
N VAL A 146 10.47 50.04 -3.77
CA VAL A 146 11.60 50.28 -2.85
C VAL A 146 12.92 49.93 -3.54
N ALA A 147 13.88 50.85 -3.47
CA ALA A 147 15.19 50.69 -4.11
C ALA A 147 16.01 49.55 -3.49
N ASP A 148 16.77 48.84 -4.34
CA ASP A 148 17.56 47.66 -3.95
C ASP A 148 18.48 47.90 -2.74
N GLY A 149 19.09 49.10 -2.65
CA GLY A 149 19.98 49.47 -1.55
C GLY A 149 19.28 49.53 -0.19
N ILE A 150 18.02 49.99 -0.14
CA ILE A 150 17.24 50.11 1.11
C ILE A 150 16.78 48.73 1.57
N VAL A 151 16.26 47.92 0.64
CA VAL A 151 15.86 46.54 0.94
C VAL A 151 17.06 45.73 1.43
N LYS A 152 18.22 45.87 0.76
CA LYS A 152 19.47 45.23 1.21
C LYS A 152 19.86 45.68 2.61
N GLN A 153 19.77 46.98 2.91
CA GLN A 153 20.12 47.50 4.22
C GLN A 153 19.21 46.94 5.32
N LEU A 154 17.89 46.80 5.09
CA LEU A 154 16.99 46.14 6.03
C LEU A 154 17.36 44.66 6.19
N ILE A 155 17.51 43.92 5.09
CA ILE A 155 17.87 42.49 5.10
C ILE A 155 19.18 42.23 5.85
N ASP A 156 20.20 43.07 5.63
CA ASP A 156 21.48 42.95 6.31
C ASP A 156 21.39 43.31 7.80
N SER A 157 20.44 44.18 8.17
CA SER A 157 20.17 44.61 9.55
C SER A 157 19.28 43.63 10.34
N SER A 158 18.61 42.70 9.66
CA SER A 158 17.68 41.73 10.28
C SER A 158 18.39 40.44 10.70
N ASP A 159 18.08 40.01 11.92
CA ASP A 159 18.64 38.82 12.55
C ASP A 159 17.84 37.55 12.19
N LEU A 160 16.55 37.71 11.88
CA LEU A 160 15.70 36.66 11.30
C LEU A 160 14.88 37.25 10.14
N ILE A 161 14.77 36.52 9.04
CA ILE A 161 13.99 36.95 7.87
C ILE A 161 13.01 35.85 7.50
N LEU A 162 11.74 36.19 7.51
CA LEU A 162 10.62 35.32 7.18
C LEU A 162 9.97 35.77 5.87
N GLY A 163 9.40 34.85 5.11
CA GLY A 163 8.64 35.14 3.90
C GLY A 163 7.34 34.35 3.83
N ILE A 164 6.27 34.98 3.34
CA ILE A 164 4.90 34.42 3.38
C ILE A 164 4.70 33.23 2.43
N SER A 165 5.56 33.11 1.42
CA SER A 165 5.47 32.09 0.36
C SER A 165 6.86 31.56 0.00
N LYS A 166 6.93 30.30 -0.43
CA LYS A 166 8.19 29.71 -0.91
C LYS A 166 8.75 30.44 -2.13
N PRO A 167 7.95 30.82 -3.15
CA PRO A 167 8.45 31.63 -4.26
C PRO A 167 9.08 32.95 -3.82
N LEU A 168 8.45 33.67 -2.90
CA LEU A 168 9.00 34.92 -2.35
C LEU A 168 10.35 34.65 -1.67
N CYS A 169 10.40 33.64 -0.80
CA CYS A 169 11.62 33.26 -0.10
C CYS A 169 12.75 32.95 -1.08
N GLN A 170 12.48 32.16 -2.11
CA GLN A 170 13.48 31.76 -3.11
C GLN A 170 14.03 32.95 -3.90
N VAL A 171 13.16 33.81 -4.42
CA VAL A 171 13.58 34.92 -5.28
C VAL A 171 14.32 35.99 -4.50
N TYR A 172 13.83 36.37 -3.31
CA TYR A 172 14.56 37.31 -2.45
C TYR A 172 15.87 36.70 -1.91
N SER A 173 15.89 35.42 -1.52
CA SER A 173 17.14 34.77 -1.06
C SER A 173 18.20 34.77 -2.15
N LYS A 174 17.79 34.51 -3.40
CA LYS A 174 18.69 34.56 -4.56
C LYS A 174 19.20 35.96 -4.85
N LYS A 175 18.35 36.99 -4.75
CA LYS A 175 18.74 38.38 -5.06
C LYS A 175 19.69 38.97 -4.02
N TYR A 176 19.48 38.66 -2.74
CA TYR A 176 20.20 39.30 -1.63
C TYR A 176 21.21 38.39 -0.92
N GLU A 177 21.36 37.14 -1.38
CA GLU A 177 22.31 36.16 -0.85
C GLU A 177 22.15 35.89 0.66
N ARG A 178 20.90 35.93 1.13
CA ARG A 178 20.53 35.68 2.53
C ARG A 178 19.42 34.64 2.61
N LYS A 179 19.47 33.75 3.59
CA LYS A 179 18.40 32.74 3.79
C LYS A 179 17.15 33.43 4.33
N ILE A 180 16.03 33.23 3.62
CA ILE A 180 14.69 33.62 4.04
C ILE A 180 13.91 32.35 4.35
N TRP A 181 13.30 32.32 5.53
CA TRP A 181 12.57 31.17 6.04
C TRP A 181 11.09 31.30 5.71
N PHE A 182 10.50 30.24 5.18
CA PHE A 182 9.10 30.28 4.79
C PHE A 182 8.19 30.10 6.01
N VAL A 183 7.20 30.98 6.15
CA VAL A 183 6.14 30.91 7.17
C VAL A 183 4.82 31.27 6.48
N PRO A 184 3.82 30.37 6.43
CA PRO A 184 2.51 30.71 5.88
C PRO A 184 1.68 31.52 6.87
N PRO A 185 0.58 32.14 6.40
CA PRO A 185 -0.49 32.63 7.27
C PRO A 185 -1.03 31.52 8.19
N LEU A 186 -1.22 31.85 9.47
CA LEU A 186 -1.62 30.91 10.53
C LEU A 186 -3.06 31.16 11.01
N VAL A 187 -3.61 30.15 11.69
CA VAL A 187 -4.99 30.08 12.16
C VAL A 187 -5.03 29.49 13.57
N GLU A 188 -5.91 30.01 14.42
CA GLU A 188 -6.10 29.53 15.79
C GLU A 188 -6.64 28.08 15.80
N SER A 189 -6.04 27.20 16.60
CA SER A 189 -6.39 25.77 16.57
C SER A 189 -7.85 25.47 16.88
N TYR A 190 -8.50 26.28 17.73
CA TYR A 190 -9.90 26.07 18.10
C TYR A 190 -10.89 26.24 16.93
N LEU A 191 -10.46 26.86 15.82
CA LEU A 191 -11.26 27.02 14.60
C LEU A 191 -11.15 25.82 13.66
N ILE A 192 -10.16 24.95 13.85
CA ILE A 192 -9.91 23.76 13.03
C ILE A 192 -10.89 22.66 13.45
N PRO A 193 -11.78 22.19 12.54
CA PRO A 193 -12.77 21.19 12.92
C PRO A 193 -12.12 19.80 13.04
N PRO A 194 -12.63 18.95 13.96
CA PRO A 194 -12.16 17.58 14.11
C PRO A 194 -12.60 16.69 12.94
N GLU A 195 -13.71 17.04 12.28
CA GLU A 195 -14.35 16.24 11.24
C GLU A 195 -14.40 16.98 9.90
N ILE A 196 -14.50 16.21 8.82
CA ILE A 196 -14.70 16.73 7.47
C ILE A 196 -16.20 16.87 7.21
N THR A 197 -16.62 18.06 6.81
CA THR A 197 -17.98 18.30 6.32
C THR A 197 -18.00 18.15 4.80
N VAL A 198 -18.90 17.32 4.28
CA VAL A 198 -19.22 17.20 2.85
C VAL A 198 -20.52 17.97 2.60
N PRO A 199 -20.62 18.82 1.57
CA PRO A 199 -21.78 19.63 1.31
C PRO A 199 -22.87 18.84 0.59
N ASP A 200 -24.11 19.13 0.92
CA ASP A 200 -25.30 18.48 0.33
C ASP A 200 -25.60 18.97 -1.11
N SER A 201 -24.92 20.05 -1.56
CA SER A 201 -25.20 20.70 -2.85
C SER A 201 -23.94 21.21 -3.53
N MET A 202 -23.87 20.96 -4.85
CA MET A 202 -22.84 21.53 -5.74
C MET A 202 -23.30 22.84 -6.41
N ALA A 203 -24.39 23.46 -5.95
CA ALA A 203 -25.07 24.51 -6.72
C ALA A 203 -24.38 25.89 -6.71
N ARG A 204 -23.60 26.22 -5.67
CA ARG A 204 -22.99 27.54 -5.49
C ARG A 204 -21.61 27.42 -4.88
N GLY A 205 -20.61 28.07 -5.50
CA GLY A 205 -19.27 28.22 -4.92
C GLY A 205 -19.19 29.43 -4.00
N ILE A 206 -18.05 29.59 -3.32
CA ILE A 206 -17.80 30.73 -2.45
C ILE A 206 -16.54 31.50 -2.87
N LEU A 207 -16.58 32.81 -2.70
CA LEU A 207 -15.44 33.71 -2.87
C LEU A 207 -15.25 34.46 -1.55
N ILE A 208 -14.01 34.48 -1.03
CA ILE A 208 -13.72 35.21 0.20
C ILE A 208 -12.60 36.24 0.06
N GLY A 209 -12.74 37.31 0.82
CA GLY A 209 -11.78 38.41 0.91
C GLY A 209 -11.88 39.38 -0.25
N ASN A 210 -10.93 40.31 -0.28
CA ASN A 210 -10.94 41.39 -1.25
C ASN A 210 -10.40 40.93 -2.61
N ILE A 211 -10.93 41.54 -3.67
CA ILE A 211 -10.33 41.51 -5.00
C ILE A 211 -9.52 42.81 -5.15
N TRP A 212 -8.26 42.67 -5.57
CA TRP A 212 -7.28 43.76 -5.53
C TRP A 212 -7.16 44.55 -6.83
N SER A 213 -7.86 44.11 -7.88
CA SER A 213 -7.82 44.69 -9.22
C SER A 213 -9.24 44.72 -9.82
N GLN A 214 -9.58 45.84 -10.47
CA GLN A 214 -10.81 45.93 -11.26
C GLN A 214 -10.79 44.92 -12.41
N THR A 215 -9.64 44.74 -13.06
CA THR A 215 -9.44 43.76 -14.14
C THR A 215 -9.80 42.34 -13.68
N TRP A 216 -9.36 41.94 -12.49
CA TRP A 216 -9.67 40.61 -11.95
C TRP A 216 -11.15 40.43 -11.66
N LEU A 217 -11.82 41.48 -11.17
CA LEU A 217 -13.27 41.46 -10.95
C LEU A 217 -14.01 41.31 -12.29
N GLU A 218 -13.65 42.08 -13.31
CA GLU A 218 -14.29 41.99 -14.63
C GLU A 218 -14.06 40.63 -15.30
N ASN A 219 -12.85 40.08 -15.22
CA ASN A 219 -12.55 38.74 -15.70
C ASN A 219 -13.38 37.67 -14.97
N LEU A 220 -13.53 37.81 -13.65
CA LEU A 220 -14.35 36.88 -12.86
C LEU A 220 -15.84 37.02 -13.19
N ARG A 221 -16.36 38.24 -13.38
CA ARG A 221 -17.75 38.50 -13.81
C ARG A 221 -18.02 37.86 -15.17
N GLN A 222 -17.13 38.08 -16.14
CA GLN A 222 -17.24 37.46 -17.46
C GLN A 222 -17.22 35.93 -17.35
N LEU A 223 -16.31 35.37 -16.55
CA LEU A 223 -16.21 33.93 -16.34
C LEU A 223 -17.50 33.34 -15.72
N CYS A 224 -18.09 34.00 -14.72
CA CYS A 224 -19.35 33.55 -14.10
C CYS A 224 -20.52 33.66 -15.09
N ARG A 225 -20.60 34.75 -15.86
CA ARG A 225 -21.61 34.94 -16.91
C ARG A 225 -21.53 33.86 -17.99
N GLU A 226 -20.35 33.52 -18.46
CA GLU A 226 -20.16 32.53 -19.52
C GLU A 226 -20.33 31.08 -19.03
N SER A 227 -19.90 30.78 -17.80
CA SER A 227 -20.01 29.45 -17.20
C SER A 227 -21.35 29.17 -16.51
N GLN A 228 -22.15 30.21 -16.25
CA GLN A 228 -23.40 30.16 -15.48
C GLN A 228 -23.20 29.66 -14.02
N ILE A 229 -21.97 29.71 -13.51
CA ILE A 229 -21.66 29.37 -12.12
C ILE A 229 -22.09 30.52 -11.20
N LYS A 230 -22.60 30.15 -10.02
CA LYS A 230 -23.04 31.09 -8.99
C LYS A 230 -22.04 31.12 -7.84
N LEU A 231 -21.67 32.32 -7.40
CA LEU A 231 -20.72 32.53 -6.30
C LEU A 231 -21.33 33.42 -5.22
N ASP A 232 -21.20 33.02 -3.96
CA ASP A 232 -21.42 33.92 -2.83
C ASP A 232 -20.11 34.60 -2.43
N TRP A 233 -20.07 35.93 -2.46
CA TRP A 233 -18.87 36.71 -2.18
C TRP A 233 -18.93 37.40 -0.81
N TYR A 234 -18.07 36.94 0.11
CA TYR A 234 -17.91 37.52 1.44
C TYR A 234 -16.61 38.34 1.51
N GLY A 235 -16.71 39.64 1.80
CA GLY A 235 -15.55 40.52 1.83
C GLY A 235 -15.90 41.98 2.11
N ASN A 236 -14.87 42.80 2.30
CA ASN A 236 -14.99 44.25 2.53
C ASN A 236 -14.08 45.03 1.57
N PRO A 237 -14.38 45.02 0.25
CA PRO A 237 -13.52 45.63 -0.75
C PRO A 237 -13.50 47.16 -0.59
N ASN A 238 -12.34 47.78 -0.83
CA ASN A 238 -12.25 49.23 -0.84
C ASN A 238 -12.95 49.79 -2.08
N ARG A 239 -14.10 50.44 -1.86
CA ARG A 239 -14.94 51.04 -2.90
C ARG A 239 -14.31 52.24 -3.60
N GLN A 240 -13.17 52.76 -3.10
CA GLN A 240 -12.43 53.84 -3.78
C GLN A 240 -11.70 53.34 -5.04
N TRP A 241 -11.26 52.08 -5.08
CA TRP A 241 -10.54 51.52 -6.23
C TRP A 241 -11.27 50.36 -6.92
N LEU A 242 -12.24 49.72 -6.25
CA LEU A 242 -13.04 48.63 -6.81
C LEU A 242 -14.48 49.11 -7.01
N GLN A 243 -14.83 49.43 -8.25
CA GLN A 243 -16.13 50.02 -8.61
C GLN A 243 -17.06 48.96 -9.19
N PHE A 244 -18.21 48.76 -8.56
CA PHE A 244 -19.26 47.85 -9.05
C PHE A 244 -20.62 48.20 -8.44
N GLN A 245 -21.69 47.86 -9.14
CA GLN A 245 -23.06 47.85 -8.62
C GLN A 245 -23.45 46.42 -8.27
N GLU A 246 -24.07 46.21 -7.11
CA GLU A 246 -24.44 44.86 -6.65
C GLU A 246 -25.44 44.17 -7.58
N VAL A 247 -26.36 44.94 -8.16
CA VAL A 247 -27.31 44.45 -9.17
C VAL A 247 -26.60 43.88 -10.40
N GLU A 248 -25.50 44.49 -10.83
CA GLU A 248 -24.73 43.99 -11.98
C GLU A 248 -23.95 42.72 -11.65
N LEU A 249 -23.42 42.61 -10.42
CA LEU A 249 -22.77 41.39 -9.97
C LEU A 249 -23.76 40.22 -9.91
N GLU A 250 -24.96 40.45 -9.39
CA GLU A 250 -25.99 39.41 -9.30
C GLU A 250 -26.43 38.91 -10.68
N GLN A 251 -26.54 39.81 -11.67
CA GLN A 251 -26.82 39.44 -13.06
C GLN A 251 -25.71 38.57 -13.66
N ASP A 252 -24.46 38.79 -13.24
CA ASP A 252 -23.29 38.03 -13.67
C ASP A 252 -23.06 36.74 -12.86
N GLY A 253 -23.92 36.44 -11.88
CA GLY A 253 -23.85 35.23 -11.04
C GLY A 253 -23.03 35.38 -9.76
N ILE A 254 -22.59 36.59 -9.41
CA ILE A 254 -21.82 36.89 -8.20
C ILE A 254 -22.72 37.62 -7.19
N PHE A 255 -22.97 36.99 -6.05
CA PHE A 255 -23.87 37.52 -5.02
C PHE A 255 -23.04 38.09 -3.88
N PHE A 256 -22.90 39.42 -3.86
CA PHE A 256 -22.14 40.11 -2.82
C PHE A 256 -22.88 40.06 -1.48
N LYS A 257 -22.28 39.41 -0.48
CA LYS A 257 -22.84 39.24 0.87
C LYS A 257 -22.25 40.23 1.89
N GLY A 258 -21.21 40.96 1.51
CA GLY A 258 -20.52 41.90 2.38
C GLY A 258 -19.73 41.21 3.49
N TYR A 259 -19.49 41.95 4.57
CA TYR A 259 -18.79 41.46 5.77
C TYR A 259 -19.75 40.66 6.66
N CYS A 260 -19.30 39.52 7.18
CA CYS A 260 -20.01 38.72 8.16
C CYS A 260 -19.08 38.33 9.32
N SER A 261 -19.65 37.89 10.44
CA SER A 261 -18.86 37.40 11.58
C SER A 261 -18.04 36.18 11.21
N GLN A 262 -16.91 35.97 11.90
CA GLN A 262 -16.02 34.84 11.64
C GLN A 262 -16.74 33.49 11.74
N ASP A 263 -17.60 33.30 12.73
CA ASP A 263 -18.36 32.06 12.91
C ASP A 263 -19.33 31.79 11.75
N ALA A 264 -20.02 32.83 11.28
CA ALA A 264 -20.92 32.72 10.13
C ALA A 264 -20.13 32.40 8.85
N LEU A 265 -18.98 33.05 8.64
CA LEU A 265 -18.11 32.78 7.50
C LEU A 265 -17.63 31.33 7.49
N ILE A 266 -17.16 30.81 8.62
CA ILE A 266 -16.69 29.42 8.76
C ILE A 266 -17.82 28.44 8.46
N TYR A 267 -19.03 28.70 8.95
CA TYR A 267 -20.20 27.89 8.64
C TYR A 267 -20.45 27.81 7.12
N TYR A 268 -20.49 28.95 6.43
CA TYR A 268 -20.72 28.97 4.98
C TYR A 268 -19.58 28.32 4.19
N LEU A 269 -18.34 28.52 4.62
CA LEU A 269 -17.18 27.89 4.00
C LEU A 269 -17.28 26.36 4.05
N ARG A 270 -17.61 25.78 5.22
CA ARG A 270 -17.73 24.32 5.40
C ARG A 270 -18.79 23.70 4.50
N GLN A 271 -19.87 24.43 4.25
CA GLN A 271 -20.99 24.01 3.40
C GLN A 271 -20.75 24.27 1.90
N ALA A 272 -19.67 24.96 1.52
CA ALA A 272 -19.37 25.22 0.13
C ALA A 272 -18.70 24.00 -0.54
N PRO A 273 -19.10 23.63 -1.77
CA PRO A 273 -18.47 22.58 -2.56
C PRO A 273 -17.05 22.94 -3.02
N PHE A 274 -16.81 24.23 -3.28
CA PHE A 274 -15.51 24.75 -3.66
C PHE A 274 -15.43 26.25 -3.38
N ALA A 275 -14.21 26.76 -3.24
CA ALA A 275 -13.92 28.19 -3.12
C ALA A 275 -13.07 28.67 -4.28
N ILE A 276 -13.45 29.78 -4.92
CA ILE A 276 -12.68 30.38 -6.02
C ILE A 276 -11.72 31.44 -5.46
N VAL A 277 -10.48 31.41 -5.96
CA VAL A 277 -9.47 32.43 -5.68
C VAL A 277 -8.96 32.98 -7.01
N PRO A 278 -9.39 34.20 -7.41
CA PRO A 278 -8.89 34.83 -8.63
C PRO A 278 -7.48 35.39 -8.42
N THR A 279 -6.67 35.27 -9.48
CA THR A 279 -5.31 35.82 -9.62
C THR A 279 -5.17 36.50 -11.00
N ALA A 280 -4.01 37.06 -11.34
CA ALA A 280 -3.79 37.61 -12.69
C ALA A 280 -3.97 36.53 -13.77
N SER A 281 -4.36 36.93 -14.99
CA SER A 281 -4.66 36.00 -16.08
C SER A 281 -3.43 35.50 -16.84
N SER A 282 -2.34 36.27 -16.91
CA SER A 282 -1.15 35.89 -17.68
C SER A 282 0.15 36.57 -17.25
N GLU A 283 1.28 35.98 -17.66
CA GLU A 283 2.50 36.65 -18.16
C GLU A 283 2.53 38.18 -18.10
N ASN A 284 1.75 38.71 -19.03
CA ASN A 284 1.86 40.07 -19.52
C ASN A 284 0.94 41.04 -18.78
N GLU A 285 0.07 40.54 -17.90
CA GLU A 285 -0.80 41.36 -17.07
C GLU A 285 0.02 41.89 -15.88
N GLN A 286 0.45 43.15 -15.98
CA GLN A 286 1.23 43.85 -14.94
C GLN A 286 0.36 44.48 -13.85
N ASP A 287 -0.90 44.06 -13.72
CA ASP A 287 -1.81 44.59 -12.72
C ASP A 287 -1.56 43.90 -11.37
N ARG A 288 -1.16 44.68 -10.36
CA ARG A 288 -0.86 44.21 -8.99
C ARG A 288 0.13 43.03 -8.90
N PRO A 289 1.32 43.08 -9.51
CA PRO A 289 2.28 41.96 -9.48
C PRO A 289 2.78 41.65 -8.06
N GLU A 290 2.70 42.59 -7.12
CA GLU A 290 2.96 42.37 -5.69
C GLU A 290 2.14 41.22 -5.10
N PHE A 291 0.89 41.09 -5.54
CA PHE A 291 -0.06 40.08 -5.06
C PHE A 291 -0.16 38.88 -6.00
N ALA A 292 -0.01 39.10 -7.31
CA ALA A 292 -0.24 38.07 -8.32
C ALA A 292 0.85 36.99 -8.39
N CYS A 293 2.11 37.38 -8.13
CA CYS A 293 3.25 36.50 -8.36
C CYS A 293 3.73 35.81 -7.09
N LEU A 294 4.14 36.61 -6.09
CA LEU A 294 4.92 36.13 -4.96
C LEU A 294 4.14 36.05 -3.63
N SER A 295 3.02 36.76 -3.47
CA SER A 295 2.27 36.74 -2.21
C SER A 295 1.39 35.50 -2.10
N LEU A 296 1.31 34.90 -0.91
CA LEU A 296 0.35 33.82 -0.59
C LEU A 296 -0.84 34.44 0.16
N PRO A 297 -2.03 34.57 -0.47
CA PRO A 297 -3.18 35.18 0.18
C PRO A 297 -3.59 34.43 1.44
N SER A 298 -3.74 35.13 2.57
CA SER A 298 -4.11 34.54 3.87
C SER A 298 -5.42 33.75 3.87
N ARG A 299 -6.32 34.07 2.93
CA ARG A 299 -7.56 33.32 2.70
C ARG A 299 -7.34 31.86 2.33
N ILE A 300 -6.24 31.51 1.65
CA ILE A 300 -5.97 30.13 1.21
C ILE A 300 -5.69 29.24 2.44
N PRO A 301 -4.66 29.52 3.27
CA PRO A 301 -4.46 28.79 4.52
C PRO A 301 -5.66 28.82 5.45
N PHE A 302 -6.41 29.93 5.49
CA PHE A 302 -7.62 30.02 6.30
C PHE A 302 -8.70 29.02 5.86
N ILE A 303 -9.09 29.00 4.57
CA ILE A 303 -10.06 28.03 4.03
C ILE A 303 -9.59 26.61 4.30
N THR A 304 -8.32 26.34 4.00
CA THR A 304 -7.71 25.04 4.19
C THR A 304 -7.79 24.59 5.64
N ALA A 305 -7.52 25.46 6.61
CA ALA A 305 -7.50 25.09 8.02
C ALA A 305 -8.89 24.98 8.67
N VAL A 306 -9.81 25.92 8.38
CA VAL A 306 -11.08 26.02 9.13
C VAL A 306 -12.26 25.29 8.48
N ALA A 307 -12.18 25.04 7.18
CA ALA A 307 -13.31 24.52 6.40
C ALA A 307 -13.00 23.27 5.59
N HIS A 308 -11.72 23.00 5.31
CA HIS A 308 -11.27 21.93 4.43
C HIS A 308 -11.85 22.03 3.00
N THR A 309 -12.38 23.18 2.60
CA THR A 309 -13.10 23.35 1.34
C THR A 309 -12.14 23.33 0.16
N PRO A 310 -12.40 22.52 -0.89
CA PRO A 310 -11.56 22.48 -2.09
C PRO A 310 -11.40 23.86 -2.74
N LEU A 311 -10.19 24.17 -3.20
CA LEU A 311 -9.85 25.46 -3.81
C LEU A 311 -9.79 25.37 -5.33
N ILE A 312 -10.28 26.39 -6.04
CA ILE A 312 -10.04 26.58 -7.46
C ILE A 312 -9.31 27.90 -7.64
N ILE A 313 -8.04 27.83 -8.04
CA ILE A 313 -7.26 29.01 -8.41
C ILE A 313 -7.56 29.34 -9.87
N VAL A 314 -8.08 30.54 -10.14
CA VAL A 314 -8.37 31.00 -11.49
C VAL A 314 -7.33 32.05 -11.90
N GLY A 315 -6.61 31.77 -12.98
CA GLY A 315 -5.56 32.63 -13.52
C GLY A 315 -4.23 31.92 -13.70
N ARG A 316 -3.15 32.57 -13.28
CA ARG A 316 -1.77 32.12 -13.53
C ARG A 316 -1.37 30.90 -12.71
N GLU A 317 -0.88 29.89 -13.42
CA GLU A 317 -0.40 28.65 -12.83
C GLU A 317 0.91 28.78 -12.04
N ASP A 318 1.71 29.80 -12.36
CA ASP A 318 3.00 30.06 -11.72
C ASP A 318 2.87 30.94 -10.45
N SER A 319 1.67 31.41 -10.12
CA SER A 319 1.42 32.19 -8.91
C SER A 319 1.73 31.39 -7.62
N ALA A 320 2.18 32.08 -6.57
CA ALA A 320 2.41 31.45 -5.27
C ALA A 320 1.17 30.73 -4.72
N ALA A 321 -0.03 31.25 -4.99
CA ALA A 321 -1.30 30.60 -4.67
C ALA A 321 -1.49 29.27 -5.41
N ALA A 322 -1.30 29.24 -6.73
CA ALA A 322 -1.42 28.03 -7.54
C ALA A 322 -0.40 26.97 -7.14
N GLN A 323 0.85 27.38 -6.91
CA GLN A 323 1.91 26.47 -6.45
C GLN A 323 1.58 25.87 -5.08
N PHE A 324 1.07 26.66 -4.13
CA PHE A 324 0.67 26.17 -2.81
C PHE A 324 -0.48 25.16 -2.89
N VAL A 325 -1.52 25.46 -3.66
CA VAL A 325 -2.67 24.53 -3.84
C VAL A 325 -2.26 23.22 -4.49
N ARG A 326 -1.37 23.26 -5.49
CA ARG A 326 -0.84 22.05 -6.15
C ARG A 326 0.10 21.26 -5.24
N GLU A 327 0.99 21.94 -4.51
CA GLU A 327 1.98 21.29 -3.63
C GLU A 327 1.30 20.45 -2.55
N PHE A 328 0.20 20.93 -1.97
CA PHE A 328 -0.50 20.28 -0.87
C PHE A 328 -1.79 19.56 -1.29
N ASP A 329 -2.06 19.44 -2.60
CA ASP A 329 -3.24 18.77 -3.13
C ASP A 329 -4.54 19.29 -2.48
N LEU A 330 -4.74 20.62 -2.54
CA LEU A 330 -5.85 21.31 -1.89
C LEU A 330 -7.01 21.64 -2.86
N GLY A 331 -6.82 21.34 -4.15
CA GLY A 331 -7.78 21.64 -5.20
C GLY A 331 -7.12 21.78 -6.58
N THR A 332 -7.68 22.62 -7.43
CA THR A 332 -7.33 22.71 -8.85
C THR A 332 -6.95 24.14 -9.29
N VAL A 333 -6.42 24.25 -10.51
CA VAL A 333 -5.99 25.52 -11.12
C VAL A 333 -6.46 25.55 -12.57
N CYS A 334 -7.05 26.66 -13.03
CA CYS A 334 -7.48 26.84 -14.41
C CYS A 334 -7.33 28.29 -14.90
N ASP A 335 -7.38 28.49 -16.22
CA ASP A 335 -7.42 29.83 -16.83
C ASP A 335 -8.82 30.47 -16.73
N TYR A 336 -8.94 31.74 -17.12
CA TYR A 336 -10.21 32.49 -17.17
C TYR A 336 -11.07 32.09 -18.38
N LYS A 337 -11.25 30.78 -18.64
CA LYS A 337 -12.16 30.28 -19.67
C LYS A 337 -13.26 29.44 -19.02
N ALA A 338 -14.51 29.69 -19.43
CA ALA A 338 -15.67 29.00 -18.89
C ALA A 338 -15.57 27.46 -19.01
N GLN A 339 -15.11 26.94 -20.15
CA GLN A 339 -14.95 25.50 -20.36
C GLN A 339 -13.92 24.88 -19.40
N SER A 340 -12.82 25.58 -19.14
CA SER A 340 -11.79 25.13 -18.20
C SER A 340 -12.34 25.05 -16.78
N LEU A 341 -13.02 26.11 -16.32
CA LEU A 341 -13.63 26.14 -15.00
C LEU A 341 -14.68 25.02 -14.83
N LEU A 342 -15.57 24.84 -15.82
CA LEU A 342 -16.59 23.79 -15.79
C LEU A 342 -15.97 22.39 -15.69
N ARG A 343 -14.87 22.14 -16.42
CA ARG A 343 -14.14 20.87 -16.34
C ARG A 343 -13.60 20.61 -14.93
N GLU A 344 -13.03 21.62 -14.28
CA GLU A 344 -12.50 21.47 -12.92
C GLU A 344 -13.61 21.29 -11.88
N ILE A 345 -14.73 22.00 -12.02
CA ILE A 345 -15.91 21.79 -11.16
C ILE A 345 -16.47 20.38 -11.34
N GLU A 346 -16.49 19.84 -12.56
CA GLU A 346 -16.98 18.49 -12.81
C GLU A 346 -16.12 17.43 -12.13
N LYS A 347 -14.79 17.64 -12.05
CA LYS A 347 -13.91 16.78 -11.25
C LYS A 347 -14.27 16.82 -9.77
N LEU A 348 -14.67 17.98 -9.24
CA LEU A 348 -15.08 18.16 -7.84
C LEU A 348 -16.46 17.61 -7.53
N ARG A 349 -17.31 17.33 -8.54
CA ARG A 349 -18.57 16.61 -8.36
C ARG A 349 -18.36 15.14 -8.00
N ILE A 350 -17.20 14.59 -8.34
CA ILE A 350 -16.84 13.21 -7.99
C ILE A 350 -16.53 13.17 -6.50
N GLU A 351 -17.34 12.44 -5.73
CA GLU A 351 -17.26 12.38 -4.27
C GLU A 351 -15.85 12.01 -3.77
N SER A 352 -15.19 11.06 -4.42
CA SER A 352 -13.82 10.64 -4.06
C SER A 352 -12.78 11.74 -4.22
N ASN A 353 -12.88 12.56 -5.28
CA ASN A 353 -12.00 13.72 -5.47
C ASN A 353 -12.28 14.80 -4.43
N GLN A 354 -13.55 15.01 -4.11
CA GLN A 354 -13.98 15.96 -3.10
C GLN A 354 -13.37 15.59 -1.75
N LEU A 355 -13.60 14.36 -1.30
CA LEU A 355 -13.04 13.82 -0.05
C LEU A 355 -11.51 13.90 -0.03
N ARG A 356 -10.84 13.52 -1.13
CA ARG A 356 -9.37 13.61 -1.25
C ARG A 356 -8.86 15.03 -0.92
N PHE A 357 -9.38 16.06 -1.57
CA PHE A 357 -8.95 17.44 -1.32
C PHE A 357 -9.25 17.92 0.11
N ARG A 358 -10.36 17.46 0.70
CA ARG A 358 -10.69 17.79 2.10
C ARG A 358 -9.76 17.09 3.10
N TYR A 359 -9.43 15.82 2.87
CA TYR A 359 -8.47 15.08 3.70
C TYR A 359 -7.07 15.72 3.63
N SER A 360 -6.62 16.07 2.43
CA SER A 360 -5.37 16.82 2.24
C SER A 360 -5.39 18.15 3.01
N SER A 361 -6.51 18.88 2.95
CA SER A 361 -6.70 20.13 3.70
C SER A 361 -6.67 19.93 5.22
N GLN A 362 -7.41 18.94 5.74
CA GLN A 362 -7.44 18.62 7.18
C GLN A 362 -6.06 18.24 7.71
N LYS A 363 -5.27 17.51 6.91
CA LYS A 363 -3.92 17.15 7.29
C LYS A 363 -3.00 18.37 7.35
N LEU A 364 -3.05 19.24 6.33
CA LEU A 364 -2.26 20.47 6.33
C LEU A 364 -2.67 21.43 7.46
N ALA A 365 -3.96 21.48 7.81
CA ALA A 365 -4.51 22.33 8.87
C ALA A 365 -3.74 22.19 10.19
N LYS A 366 -3.27 20.97 10.52
CA LYS A 366 -2.50 20.70 11.73
C LYS A 366 -1.19 21.50 11.81
N SER A 367 -0.59 21.80 10.66
CA SER A 367 0.66 22.57 10.53
C SER A 367 0.45 24.08 10.41
N LEU A 368 -0.80 24.55 10.28
CA LEU A 368 -1.15 25.97 10.11
C LEU A 368 -1.59 26.64 11.43
N LYS A 369 -1.31 26.01 12.56
CA LYS A 369 -1.71 26.49 13.89
C LYS A 369 -0.93 27.73 14.32
N ALA A 370 -1.63 28.74 14.83
CA ALA A 370 -1.05 29.95 15.41
C ALA A 370 -0.67 29.78 16.91
N ASP A 371 -1.11 28.71 17.56
CA ASP A 371 -0.91 28.49 18.99
C ASP A 371 0.58 28.50 19.37
N HIS A 372 0.93 29.37 20.32
CA HIS A 372 2.30 29.60 20.79
C HIS A 372 3.29 30.03 19.68
N PHE A 373 2.80 30.59 18.57
CA PHE A 373 3.66 31.06 17.49
C PHE A 373 4.47 32.31 17.87
N ASP A 374 3.95 33.16 18.76
CA ASP A 374 4.69 34.26 19.38
C ASP A 374 5.97 33.77 20.09
N ASP A 375 5.88 32.76 20.95
CA ASP A 375 7.06 32.14 21.61
C ASP A 375 8.02 31.56 20.57
N TRP A 376 7.49 30.84 19.57
CA TRP A 376 8.30 30.27 18.49
C TRP A 376 9.05 31.35 17.71
N LEU A 377 8.37 32.44 17.33
CA LEU A 377 8.94 33.56 16.58
C LEU A 377 10.09 34.18 17.36
N TRP A 378 9.83 34.48 18.62
CA TRP A 378 10.76 35.15 19.50
C TRP A 378 12.00 34.33 19.84
N ARG A 379 11.84 33.05 20.14
CA ARG A 379 12.99 32.14 20.34
C ARG A 379 13.75 31.87 19.05
N SER A 380 13.07 31.92 17.90
CA SER A 380 13.73 31.81 16.59
C SER A 380 14.56 33.05 16.29
N LEU A 381 14.07 34.24 16.65
CA LEU A 381 14.80 35.49 16.52
C LEU A 381 16.06 35.50 17.39
N GLU A 382 15.97 35.02 18.64
CA GLU A 382 17.14 34.88 19.53
C GLU A 382 18.22 33.95 18.97
N LYS A 383 17.83 32.92 18.19
CA LYS A 383 18.77 32.00 17.52
C LYS A 383 19.24 32.48 16.14
N GLY A 384 18.63 33.51 15.57
CA GLY A 384 18.82 33.93 14.17
C GLY A 384 18.33 32.91 13.13
N LYS A 385 17.53 31.92 13.54
CA LYS A 385 16.95 30.87 12.68
C LYS A 385 15.75 30.21 13.36
N PRO A 386 14.81 29.63 12.61
CA PRO A 386 13.73 28.81 13.15
C PRO A 386 14.21 27.80 14.20
N ILE A 387 13.51 27.72 15.33
CA ILE A 387 13.84 26.76 16.40
C ILE A 387 13.48 25.31 16.05
N ASP A 388 12.59 25.11 15.07
CA ASP A 388 12.21 23.85 14.47
C ASP A 388 11.94 24.03 12.95
N ASN A 389 11.73 22.94 12.23
CA ASN A 389 11.54 22.95 10.77
C ASN A 389 10.06 22.86 10.36
N ARG A 390 9.09 23.23 11.22
CA ARG A 390 7.66 22.91 10.99
C ARG A 390 7.05 23.46 9.69
N PHE A 391 7.64 24.51 9.10
CA PHE A 391 7.19 25.10 7.84
C PHE A 391 8.11 24.77 6.65
N GLU A 392 9.36 24.37 6.90
CA GLU A 392 10.28 23.88 5.86
C GLU A 392 10.01 22.38 5.55
N GLN A 393 9.53 21.64 6.56
CA GLN A 393 9.08 20.27 6.48
C GLN A 393 7.62 20.22 6.92
N PHE A 394 6.70 20.67 6.06
CA PHE A 394 5.32 20.23 6.20
C PHE A 394 5.31 18.70 6.22
N GLU A 395 4.49 18.08 7.06
CA GLU A 395 4.24 16.65 6.99
C GLU A 395 3.72 16.32 5.57
N LYS A 396 4.62 15.98 4.65
CA LYS A 396 4.24 15.47 3.33
C LYS A 396 3.47 14.18 3.57
N ASN A 397 2.35 14.03 2.87
CA ASN A 397 1.42 12.93 3.03
C ASN A 397 2.06 11.55 2.78
N SER A 398 2.71 10.98 3.80
CA SER A 398 3.13 9.59 3.75
C SER A 398 2.09 8.71 4.41
N LEU A 399 1.32 8.01 3.58
CA LEU A 399 0.52 6.88 4.02
C LEU A 399 1.45 5.67 4.04
N LYS A 400 1.41 4.91 5.13
CA LYS A 400 1.90 3.54 5.11
C LYS A 400 0.81 2.71 4.45
N CYS A 401 1.08 2.16 3.27
CA CYS A 401 0.02 1.61 2.44
C CYS A 401 0.41 0.34 1.68
N SER A 402 -0.61 -0.45 1.39
CA SER A 402 -0.55 -1.52 0.39
C SER A 402 -1.08 -1.00 -0.93
N VAL A 403 -0.53 -1.44 -2.06
CA VAL A 403 -1.00 -1.03 -3.39
C VAL A 403 -1.67 -2.21 -4.07
N ILE A 404 -2.88 -1.99 -4.58
CA ILE A 404 -3.61 -3.00 -5.35
C ILE A 404 -3.75 -2.53 -6.79
N VAL A 405 -3.27 -3.36 -7.72
CA VAL A 405 -3.29 -3.08 -9.15
C VAL A 405 -4.30 -3.98 -9.84
N THR A 406 -5.28 -3.40 -10.53
CA THR A 406 -6.33 -4.12 -11.28
C THR A 406 -6.49 -3.54 -12.69
N ALA A 407 -7.07 -4.33 -13.59
CA ALA A 407 -7.36 -3.85 -14.95
C ALA A 407 -8.49 -2.81 -15.00
N SER A 408 -9.47 -2.97 -14.11
CA SER A 408 -10.72 -2.20 -14.07
C SER A 408 -11.03 -1.74 -12.65
N GLU A 409 -12.18 -1.09 -12.50
CA GLU A 409 -12.73 -0.64 -11.23
C GLU A 409 -12.88 -1.78 -10.21
N VAL A 410 -12.86 -1.45 -8.92
CA VAL A 410 -13.20 -2.40 -7.84
C VAL A 410 -14.55 -1.99 -7.25
N ASN A 411 -15.61 -2.57 -7.81
CA ASN A 411 -17.01 -2.35 -7.42
C ASN A 411 -17.85 -3.65 -7.61
N GLN A 412 -19.17 -3.56 -7.41
CA GLN A 412 -20.08 -4.71 -7.50
C GLN A 412 -20.64 -4.97 -8.93
N SER A 413 -20.20 -4.20 -9.93
CA SER A 413 -20.73 -4.26 -11.30
C SER A 413 -20.16 -5.43 -12.12
N HIS A 414 -19.06 -6.05 -11.66
CA HIS A 414 -18.41 -7.18 -12.34
C HIS A 414 -17.68 -8.10 -11.36
N GLY A 415 -17.32 -9.30 -11.83
CA GLY A 415 -16.77 -10.38 -10.99
C GLY A 415 -15.43 -10.05 -10.34
N THR A 416 -14.47 -9.50 -11.08
CA THR A 416 -13.13 -9.17 -10.57
C THR A 416 -13.18 -8.16 -9.43
N GLY A 417 -13.94 -7.07 -9.59
CA GLY A 417 -14.09 -6.03 -8.57
C GLY A 417 -14.73 -6.58 -7.30
N ALA A 418 -15.81 -7.35 -7.45
CA ALA A 418 -16.48 -7.99 -6.32
C ALA A 418 -15.53 -8.96 -5.58
N LEU A 419 -14.72 -9.73 -6.31
CA LEU A 419 -13.79 -10.69 -5.71
C LEU A 419 -12.63 -10.00 -4.97
N VAL A 420 -12.01 -8.99 -5.56
CA VAL A 420 -10.95 -8.21 -4.90
C VAL A 420 -11.46 -7.58 -3.61
N ARG A 421 -12.69 -7.06 -3.61
CA ARG A 421 -13.32 -6.49 -2.41
C ARG A 421 -13.64 -7.54 -1.33
N ARG A 422 -13.91 -8.79 -1.70
CA ARG A 422 -14.02 -9.89 -0.72
C ARG A 422 -12.67 -10.26 -0.13
N ILE A 423 -11.62 -10.23 -0.96
CA ILE A 423 -10.27 -10.55 -0.49
C ILE A 423 -9.79 -9.48 0.49
N PHE A 424 -10.10 -8.21 0.24
CA PHE A 424 -9.69 -7.08 1.06
C PHE A 424 -10.91 -6.25 1.50
N PRO A 425 -11.64 -6.67 2.54
CA PRO A 425 -12.82 -5.94 3.01
C PRO A 425 -12.47 -4.64 3.75
N ASP A 426 -11.30 -4.56 4.37
CA ASP A 426 -10.73 -3.33 4.95
C ASP A 426 -9.71 -2.73 3.96
N ASP A 427 -10.03 -1.55 3.45
CA ASP A 427 -9.28 -0.83 2.44
C ASP A 427 -8.71 0.51 2.94
N SER A 428 -8.73 0.73 4.26
CA SER A 428 -8.29 1.97 4.91
C SER A 428 -6.80 2.29 4.71
N GLU A 429 -5.97 1.27 4.47
CA GLU A 429 -4.54 1.40 4.17
C GLU A 429 -4.20 1.03 2.70
N ILE A 430 -5.19 0.99 1.82
CA ILE A 430 -5.01 0.54 0.44
C ILE A 430 -5.05 1.71 -0.53
N ILE A 431 -4.03 1.82 -1.38
CA ILE A 431 -4.08 2.64 -2.59
C ILE A 431 -4.44 1.73 -3.77
N SER A 432 -5.55 2.02 -4.46
CA SER A 432 -5.95 1.28 -5.65
C SER A 432 -5.47 1.96 -6.93
N ILE A 433 -4.89 1.19 -7.84
CA ILE A 433 -4.45 1.66 -9.16
C ILE A 433 -5.10 0.78 -10.21
N ARG A 434 -5.78 1.40 -11.17
CA ARG A 434 -6.38 0.69 -12.30
C ARG A 434 -5.89 1.19 -13.65
N SER A 435 -5.76 0.28 -14.61
CA SER A 435 -5.32 0.61 -15.97
C SER A 435 -6.41 1.18 -16.86
N ASP A 436 -7.68 0.91 -16.57
CA ASP A 436 -8.81 1.36 -17.40
C ASP A 436 -10.12 1.54 -16.60
N ASN A 437 -11.14 2.13 -17.23
CA ASN A 437 -12.50 2.28 -16.71
C ASN A 437 -13.50 1.56 -17.62
N HIS A 438 -13.83 0.31 -17.31
CA HIS A 438 -14.76 -0.50 -18.12
C HIS A 438 -16.22 -0.36 -17.67
N TYR A 439 -16.46 0.12 -16.45
CA TYR A 439 -17.77 0.12 -15.79
C TYR A 439 -18.14 1.50 -15.24
N GLY A 440 -17.94 2.54 -16.06
CA GLY A 440 -18.36 3.90 -15.75
C GLY A 440 -17.41 4.69 -14.85
N GLY A 441 -16.27 4.12 -14.46
CA GLY A 441 -15.23 4.77 -13.67
C GLY A 441 -15.51 4.90 -12.18
N GLU A 442 -16.63 4.36 -11.70
CA GLU A 442 -17.00 4.38 -10.29
C GLU A 442 -16.11 3.42 -9.49
N GLN A 443 -15.21 3.98 -8.68
CA GLN A 443 -14.36 3.25 -7.75
C GLN A 443 -14.89 3.37 -6.32
N GLN A 444 -15.04 2.24 -5.64
CA GLN A 444 -15.48 2.18 -4.23
C GLN A 444 -14.48 1.40 -3.37
N PHE A 445 -13.17 1.60 -3.62
CA PHE A 445 -12.11 0.78 -3.02
C PHE A 445 -10.78 1.54 -2.85
N GLY A 446 -10.26 1.51 -1.63
CA GLY A 446 -9.00 2.13 -1.22
C GLY A 446 -9.15 3.56 -0.70
N VAL A 447 -8.29 3.94 0.25
CA VAL A 447 -8.20 5.31 0.78
C VAL A 447 -7.83 6.34 -0.30
N LEU A 448 -7.06 5.90 -1.31
CA LEU A 448 -6.81 6.66 -2.53
C LEU A 448 -6.99 5.74 -3.73
N SER A 449 -7.45 6.30 -4.84
CA SER A 449 -7.59 5.58 -6.10
C SER A 449 -7.08 6.38 -7.29
N PHE A 450 -6.34 5.72 -8.16
CA PHE A 450 -5.78 6.29 -9.38
C PHE A 450 -6.16 5.46 -10.60
N HIS A 451 -6.48 6.16 -11.68
CA HIS A 451 -6.60 5.58 -13.01
C HIS A 451 -5.35 5.99 -13.80
N LEU A 452 -4.50 5.01 -14.12
CA LEU A 452 -3.23 5.21 -14.80
C LEU A 452 -3.19 4.40 -16.10
N ASP A 453 -3.54 5.04 -17.22
CA ASP A 453 -3.42 4.41 -18.54
C ASP A 453 -1.97 4.43 -19.01
N HIS A 454 -1.32 3.28 -18.92
CA HIS A 454 0.07 3.08 -19.35
C HIS A 454 0.20 2.42 -20.72
N LYS A 455 -0.89 2.15 -21.46
CA LYS A 455 -0.88 1.34 -22.70
C LYS A 455 0.06 1.86 -23.78
N LYS A 456 0.27 3.19 -23.84
CA LYS A 456 1.10 3.87 -24.86
C LYS A 456 2.37 4.51 -24.29
N MET A 457 2.69 4.27 -23.02
CA MET A 457 3.82 4.93 -22.36
C MET A 457 5.10 4.11 -22.50
N SER A 458 6.24 4.81 -22.62
CA SER A 458 7.55 4.16 -22.51
C SER A 458 7.81 3.72 -21.06
N ARG A 459 8.64 2.69 -20.88
CA ARG A 459 8.95 2.17 -19.54
C ARG A 459 9.50 3.25 -18.58
N PRO A 460 10.44 4.14 -18.97
CA PRO A 460 10.86 5.24 -18.10
C PRO A 460 9.72 6.20 -17.71
N ALA A 461 8.80 6.48 -18.63
CA ALA A 461 7.65 7.34 -18.35
C ALA A 461 6.68 6.68 -17.34
N ILE A 462 6.51 5.36 -17.42
CA ILE A 462 5.72 4.59 -16.43
C ILE A 462 6.36 4.71 -15.04
N PHE A 463 7.67 4.52 -14.93
CA PHE A 463 8.38 4.66 -13.66
C PHE A 463 8.26 6.08 -13.09
N GLN A 464 8.36 7.10 -13.95
CA GLN A 464 8.14 8.48 -13.55
C GLN A 464 6.70 8.74 -13.07
N SER A 465 5.70 8.21 -13.78
CA SER A 465 4.28 8.30 -13.40
C SER A 465 4.03 7.69 -12.02
N ILE A 466 4.60 6.51 -11.76
CA ILE A 466 4.49 5.85 -10.46
C ILE A 466 5.24 6.60 -9.36
N LEU A 467 6.43 7.14 -9.65
CA LEU A 467 7.17 7.96 -8.68
C LEU A 467 6.42 9.25 -8.34
N GLN A 468 5.78 9.89 -9.32
CA GLN A 468 4.93 11.07 -9.09
C GLN A 468 3.67 10.72 -8.28
N THR A 469 3.08 9.56 -8.52
CA THR A 469 1.85 9.13 -7.86
C THR A 469 2.10 8.64 -6.42
N LEU A 470 3.15 7.85 -6.21
CA LEU A 470 3.39 7.12 -4.95
C LEU A 470 4.63 7.57 -4.19
N GLY A 471 5.52 8.39 -4.77
CA GLY A 471 6.84 8.72 -4.21
C GLY A 471 6.82 9.47 -2.88
N HIS A 472 5.64 9.91 -2.41
CA HIS A 472 5.44 10.51 -1.10
C HIS A 472 4.91 9.54 -0.04
N HIS A 473 4.54 8.31 -0.42
CA HIS A 473 3.97 7.28 0.45
C HIS A 473 5.00 6.21 0.85
N GLN A 474 4.76 5.56 1.99
CA GLN A 474 5.48 4.37 2.43
C GLN A 474 4.76 3.13 1.90
N VAL A 475 5.01 2.82 0.63
CA VAL A 475 4.51 1.59 0.01
C VAL A 475 5.15 0.40 0.72
N GLN A 476 4.34 -0.55 1.17
CA GLN A 476 4.81 -1.74 1.90
C GLN A 476 4.81 -3.01 1.07
N LYS A 477 3.81 -3.16 0.20
CA LYS A 477 3.53 -4.38 -0.57
C LYS A 477 2.59 -4.09 -1.72
N VAL A 478 2.62 -4.95 -2.73
CA VAL A 478 1.79 -4.85 -3.93
C VAL A 478 1.04 -6.15 -4.15
N PHE A 479 -0.25 -6.06 -4.50
CA PHE A 479 -1.05 -7.17 -4.99
C PHE A 479 -1.61 -6.83 -6.37
N CYS A 480 -1.27 -7.62 -7.38
CA CYS A 480 -1.65 -7.36 -8.77
C CYS A 480 -2.61 -8.45 -9.26
N VAL A 481 -3.73 -8.03 -9.85
CA VAL A 481 -4.64 -8.89 -10.63
C VAL A 481 -4.49 -8.49 -12.10
N PRO A 482 -3.54 -9.09 -12.84
CA PRO A 482 -3.22 -8.65 -14.17
C PRO A 482 -4.25 -9.11 -15.20
N TYR A 483 -4.60 -8.23 -16.12
CA TYR A 483 -5.34 -8.57 -17.35
C TYR A 483 -4.63 -8.00 -18.59
N TYR A 484 -4.03 -6.81 -18.47
CA TYR A 484 -3.27 -6.16 -19.54
C TYR A 484 -1.78 -6.05 -19.20
N ALA A 485 -0.96 -5.86 -20.23
CA ALA A 485 0.47 -5.54 -20.07
C ALA A 485 0.71 -4.29 -19.20
N SER A 486 -0.21 -3.33 -19.20
CA SER A 486 -0.14 -2.12 -18.36
C SER A 486 -0.22 -2.42 -16.86
N ASP A 487 -1.01 -3.41 -16.45
CA ASP A 487 -1.14 -3.82 -15.04
C ASP A 487 0.20 -4.37 -14.54
N ILE A 488 0.81 -5.24 -15.35
CA ILE A 488 2.11 -5.84 -15.08
C ILE A 488 3.20 -4.78 -15.01
N LEU A 489 3.29 -3.88 -16.00
CA LEU A 489 4.31 -2.83 -16.02
C LEU A 489 4.18 -1.89 -14.82
N THR A 490 2.95 -1.59 -14.41
CA THR A 490 2.65 -0.82 -13.21
C THR A 490 3.16 -1.55 -11.96
N ALA A 491 2.82 -2.83 -11.80
CA ALA A 491 3.26 -3.62 -10.65
C ALA A 491 4.80 -3.79 -10.59
N ILE A 492 5.46 -3.99 -11.74
CA ILE A 492 6.92 -4.04 -11.84
C ILE A 492 7.53 -2.70 -11.42
N ALA A 493 7.01 -1.58 -11.92
CA ALA A 493 7.51 -0.26 -11.56
C ALA A 493 7.42 0.00 -10.06
N ILE A 494 6.30 -0.37 -9.42
CA ILE A 494 6.13 -0.22 -7.96
C ILE A 494 7.11 -1.15 -7.21
N LYS A 495 7.22 -2.42 -7.63
CA LYS A 495 8.17 -3.39 -7.05
C LYS A 495 9.60 -2.86 -7.07
N GLU A 496 10.06 -2.33 -8.21
CA GLU A 496 11.44 -1.88 -8.38
C GLU A 496 11.73 -0.53 -7.71
N LEU A 497 10.81 0.43 -7.80
CA LEU A 497 11.00 1.76 -7.20
C LEU A 497 11.01 1.72 -5.68
N PHE A 498 10.18 0.87 -5.07
CA PHE A 498 9.99 0.81 -3.62
C PHE A 498 10.64 -0.41 -2.96
N ASN A 499 11.14 -1.37 -3.73
CA ASN A 499 11.73 -2.62 -3.25
C ASN A 499 10.84 -3.40 -2.26
N VAL A 500 9.56 -3.55 -2.61
CA VAL A 500 8.53 -4.16 -1.75
C VAL A 500 8.12 -5.56 -2.23
N PRO A 501 7.60 -6.46 -1.38
CA PRO A 501 7.04 -7.74 -1.85
C PRO A 501 5.89 -7.55 -2.84
N LEU A 502 5.82 -8.41 -3.86
CA LEU A 502 4.79 -8.39 -4.91
C LEU A 502 4.08 -9.75 -4.96
N ALA A 503 2.77 -9.74 -4.79
CA ALA A 503 1.88 -10.87 -5.06
C ALA A 503 1.18 -10.68 -6.40
N THR A 504 0.97 -11.77 -7.13
CA THR A 504 0.05 -11.78 -8.29
C THR A 504 -1.07 -12.78 -8.09
N TYR A 505 -2.25 -12.47 -8.62
CA TYR A 505 -3.38 -13.37 -8.67
C TYR A 505 -3.92 -13.45 -10.09
N ILE A 506 -3.59 -14.55 -10.78
CA ILE A 506 -4.03 -14.81 -12.14
C ILE A 506 -5.45 -15.39 -12.08
N MET A 507 -6.41 -14.55 -12.48
CA MET A 507 -7.82 -14.91 -12.53
C MET A 507 -8.22 -15.44 -13.91
N ASP A 508 -7.86 -14.69 -14.94
CA ASP A 508 -8.14 -14.98 -16.33
C ASP A 508 -6.81 -15.16 -17.08
N ASP A 509 -6.77 -16.11 -18.02
CA ASP A 509 -5.60 -16.28 -18.85
C ASP A 509 -5.51 -15.18 -19.91
N GLN A 510 -4.41 -14.42 -19.90
CA GLN A 510 -4.09 -13.40 -20.90
C GLN A 510 -2.74 -13.67 -21.58
N ASN A 511 -2.18 -14.87 -21.41
CA ASN A 511 -0.85 -15.21 -21.92
C ASN A 511 -0.72 -16.61 -22.55
N ILE A 512 -1.32 -17.66 -21.98
CA ILE A 512 -1.13 -19.04 -22.46
C ILE A 512 -1.89 -19.27 -23.77
N CYS A 513 -3.20 -19.03 -23.75
CA CYS A 513 -4.14 -19.20 -24.86
C CYS A 513 -4.40 -17.88 -25.59
N VAL A 514 -4.57 -16.78 -24.85
CA VAL A 514 -4.94 -15.47 -25.41
C VAL A 514 -3.74 -14.73 -26.03
N GLN A 515 -2.55 -14.87 -25.46
CA GLN A 515 -1.29 -14.26 -25.93
C GLN A 515 -1.30 -12.71 -26.04
N GLU A 516 -2.19 -12.02 -25.32
CA GLU A 516 -2.22 -10.54 -25.26
C GLU A 516 -1.04 -9.97 -24.47
N ILE A 517 -0.63 -10.64 -23.38
CA ILE A 517 0.57 -10.30 -22.63
C ILE A 517 1.75 -11.08 -23.20
N PRO A 518 2.84 -10.43 -23.67
CA PRO A 518 4.01 -11.12 -24.21
C PRO A 518 4.73 -12.00 -23.19
N ASP A 519 5.30 -13.12 -23.65
CA ASP A 519 5.97 -14.11 -22.81
C ASP A 519 7.15 -13.55 -22.02
N ASP A 520 7.97 -12.69 -22.64
CA ASP A 520 9.11 -12.07 -21.96
C ASP A 520 8.66 -11.17 -20.81
N LEU A 521 7.56 -10.42 -21.01
CA LEU A 521 7.00 -9.53 -20.00
C LEU A 521 6.35 -10.32 -18.85
N MET A 522 5.58 -11.36 -19.18
CA MET A 522 5.00 -12.25 -18.17
C MET A 522 6.09 -12.98 -17.38
N LYS A 523 7.15 -13.49 -18.05
CA LYS A 523 8.29 -14.13 -17.38
C LYS A 523 9.00 -13.17 -16.44
N GLU A 524 9.25 -11.94 -16.88
CA GLU A 524 9.84 -10.88 -16.05
C GLU A 524 8.98 -10.62 -14.80
N PHE A 525 7.69 -10.37 -15.00
CA PHE A 525 6.73 -10.11 -13.93
C PHE A 525 6.67 -11.25 -12.92
N LEU A 526 6.48 -12.47 -13.40
CA LEU A 526 6.41 -13.64 -12.55
C LEU A 526 7.72 -13.81 -11.79
N SER A 527 8.89 -13.59 -12.39
CA SER A 527 10.18 -13.68 -11.66
C SER A 527 10.29 -12.71 -10.47
N LYS A 528 9.58 -11.57 -10.53
CA LYS A 528 9.58 -10.53 -9.48
C LYS A 528 8.52 -10.75 -8.40
N CYS A 529 7.56 -11.63 -8.64
CA CYS A 529 6.54 -11.98 -7.66
C CYS A 529 7.13 -12.87 -6.55
N SER A 530 6.94 -12.46 -5.30
CA SER A 530 7.28 -13.26 -4.11
C SER A 530 6.29 -14.42 -3.92
N VAL A 531 5.01 -14.22 -4.28
CA VAL A 531 3.99 -15.29 -4.29
C VAL A 531 3.07 -15.14 -5.50
N ARG A 532 2.61 -16.26 -6.05
CA ARG A 532 1.78 -16.32 -7.26
C ARG A 532 0.55 -17.17 -6.97
N PHE A 533 -0.63 -16.63 -7.25
CA PHE A 533 -1.90 -17.32 -7.08
C PHE A 533 -2.57 -17.57 -8.42
N ALA A 534 -3.29 -18.70 -8.51
CA ALA A 534 -4.19 -19.01 -9.61
C ALA A 534 -5.54 -19.47 -9.05
N THR A 535 -6.62 -19.23 -9.79
CA THR A 535 -7.99 -19.56 -9.36
C THR A 535 -8.29 -21.05 -9.26
N HIS A 536 -7.65 -21.88 -10.09
CA HIS A 536 -7.97 -23.31 -10.20
C HIS A 536 -6.78 -24.13 -10.74
N PRO A 537 -6.80 -25.47 -10.57
CA PRO A 537 -5.66 -26.35 -10.89
C PRO A 537 -5.16 -26.25 -12.32
N GLU A 538 -6.05 -26.21 -13.30
CA GLU A 538 -5.69 -26.21 -14.72
C GLU A 538 -4.94 -24.94 -15.12
N LEU A 539 -5.38 -23.78 -14.63
CA LEU A 539 -4.68 -22.51 -14.81
C LEU A 539 -3.34 -22.47 -14.08
N ARG A 540 -3.28 -22.97 -12.84
CA ARG A 540 -2.03 -23.13 -12.08
C ARG A 540 -1.04 -23.97 -12.88
N ASP A 541 -1.45 -25.17 -13.29
CA ASP A 541 -0.58 -26.15 -13.94
C ASP A 541 -0.12 -25.66 -15.33
N ALA A 542 -0.95 -24.94 -16.08
CA ALA A 542 -0.56 -24.32 -17.34
C ALA A 542 0.56 -23.27 -17.16
N TYR A 543 0.44 -22.39 -16.17
CA TYR A 543 1.45 -21.37 -15.88
C TYR A 543 2.72 -21.98 -15.28
N GLU A 544 2.58 -22.95 -14.37
CA GLU A 544 3.69 -23.71 -13.81
C GLU A 544 4.50 -24.39 -14.92
N ASN A 545 3.83 -25.12 -15.83
CA ASN A 545 4.50 -25.82 -16.94
C ASN A 545 5.21 -24.88 -17.92
N LYS A 546 4.64 -23.71 -18.21
CA LYS A 546 5.24 -22.74 -19.14
C LYS A 546 6.45 -22.01 -18.54
N TYR A 547 6.37 -21.63 -17.26
CA TYR A 547 7.33 -20.69 -16.66
C TYR A 547 8.26 -21.29 -15.60
N GLY A 548 7.95 -22.46 -15.06
CA GLY A 548 8.77 -23.11 -14.03
C GLY A 548 8.71 -22.43 -12.65
N TYR A 549 7.73 -21.55 -12.41
CA TYR A 549 7.51 -20.92 -11.09
C TYR A 549 6.38 -21.61 -10.34
N LYS A 550 6.49 -21.72 -9.02
CA LYS A 550 5.41 -22.27 -8.17
C LYS A 550 4.22 -21.30 -8.12
N PHE A 551 3.02 -21.85 -8.29
CA PHE A 551 1.75 -21.17 -8.05
C PHE A 551 0.96 -21.89 -6.95
N TRP A 552 0.16 -21.13 -6.22
CA TRP A 552 -0.73 -21.61 -5.17
C TRP A 552 -2.19 -21.34 -5.54
N LEU A 553 -3.10 -22.18 -5.08
CA LEU A 553 -4.52 -21.98 -5.35
C LEU A 553 -5.14 -20.91 -4.43
N LEU A 554 -5.83 -19.96 -5.05
CA LEU A 554 -6.77 -19.03 -4.42
C LEU A 554 -8.03 -19.03 -5.28
N PRO A 555 -9.01 -19.92 -5.03
CA PRO A 555 -10.23 -19.97 -5.82
C PRO A 555 -11.11 -18.73 -5.58
N ALA A 556 -12.15 -18.56 -6.40
CA ALA A 556 -13.17 -17.57 -6.10
C ALA A 556 -13.80 -17.87 -4.72
N ILE A 557 -13.70 -16.90 -3.82
CA ILE A 557 -14.23 -16.99 -2.46
C ILE A 557 -15.64 -16.40 -2.36
N VAL A 558 -16.38 -16.87 -1.36
CA VAL A 558 -17.78 -16.52 -1.12
C VAL A 558 -17.92 -15.89 0.26
N PRO A 559 -18.72 -14.82 0.43
CA PRO A 559 -18.95 -14.20 1.72
C PRO A 559 -19.40 -15.21 2.76
N HIS A 560 -18.69 -15.30 3.89
CA HIS A 560 -18.95 -16.27 4.95
C HIS A 560 -20.42 -16.29 5.37
N ARG A 561 -21.03 -15.10 5.48
CA ARG A 561 -22.44 -14.91 5.86
C ARG A 561 -23.46 -15.51 4.88
N LEU A 562 -23.05 -15.78 3.63
CA LEU A 562 -23.92 -16.35 2.58
C LEU A 562 -23.75 -17.86 2.43
N ILE A 563 -22.78 -18.46 3.13
CA ILE A 563 -22.53 -19.90 3.03
C ILE A 563 -23.69 -20.65 3.66
N ASN A 564 -24.30 -21.54 2.87
CA ASN A 564 -25.35 -22.41 3.36
C ASN A 564 -24.77 -23.76 3.80
N SER A 565 -24.98 -24.09 5.08
CA SER A 565 -24.54 -25.34 5.70
C SER A 565 -25.63 -26.41 5.74
N GLU A 566 -26.83 -26.12 5.24
CA GLU A 566 -27.95 -27.05 5.23
C GLU A 566 -28.39 -27.35 3.79
N VAL A 567 -28.90 -28.55 3.57
CA VAL A 567 -29.42 -28.95 2.26
C VAL A 567 -30.67 -28.12 1.95
N ALA A 568 -30.57 -27.23 0.97
CA ALA A 568 -31.67 -26.39 0.54
C ALA A 568 -32.88 -27.21 0.01
N GLU A 569 -34.08 -26.80 0.42
CA GLU A 569 -35.34 -27.41 -0.05
C GLU A 569 -35.66 -26.98 -1.48
N VAL A 570 -35.86 -27.96 -2.37
CA VAL A 570 -36.18 -27.74 -3.78
C VAL A 570 -37.70 -27.58 -3.98
N SER A 571 -38.11 -26.65 -4.84
CA SER A 571 -39.54 -26.47 -5.17
C SER A 571 -40.10 -27.68 -5.94
N PRO A 572 -41.11 -28.40 -5.41
CA PRO A 572 -41.73 -29.52 -6.11
C PRO A 572 -42.38 -29.10 -7.43
N GLN A 573 -42.95 -27.90 -7.48
CA GLN A 573 -43.54 -27.35 -8.70
C GLN A 573 -42.48 -27.17 -9.79
N ARG A 574 -41.32 -26.59 -9.46
CA ARG A 574 -40.24 -26.39 -10.43
C ARG A 574 -39.63 -27.71 -10.92
N CYS A 575 -39.59 -28.73 -10.07
CA CYS A 575 -39.22 -30.08 -10.49
C CYS A 575 -40.20 -30.64 -11.53
N GLN A 576 -41.51 -30.49 -11.32
CA GLN A 576 -42.54 -30.96 -12.25
C GLN A 576 -42.51 -30.20 -13.59
N GLU A 577 -42.29 -28.88 -13.54
CA GLU A 577 -42.25 -28.02 -14.73
C GLU A 577 -40.89 -28.03 -15.47
N LYS A 578 -39.88 -28.75 -14.96
CA LYS A 578 -38.49 -28.69 -15.44
C LYS A 578 -37.97 -27.25 -15.54
N TRP A 579 -38.22 -26.45 -14.51
CA TRP A 579 -37.88 -25.03 -14.48
C TRP A 579 -36.60 -24.80 -13.67
N GLY A 580 -35.51 -24.47 -14.35
CA GLY A 580 -34.19 -24.20 -13.76
C GLY A 580 -33.82 -22.72 -13.77
N ALA A 581 -32.57 -22.43 -13.40
CA ALA A 581 -31.98 -21.09 -13.54
C ALA A 581 -30.79 -21.13 -14.50
N LEU A 582 -30.61 -20.10 -15.30
CA LEU A 582 -29.39 -19.84 -16.07
C LEU A 582 -28.52 -18.85 -15.28
N LEU A 583 -27.30 -19.23 -14.94
CA LEU A 583 -26.46 -18.47 -14.02
C LEU A 583 -25.23 -17.87 -14.71
N GLY A 584 -25.16 -16.53 -14.75
CA GLY A 584 -24.01 -15.78 -15.23
C GLY A 584 -24.16 -15.20 -16.63
N SER A 585 -23.05 -14.63 -17.11
CA SER A 585 -22.94 -14.03 -18.44
C SER A 585 -22.65 -15.08 -19.50
N ILE A 586 -23.15 -14.86 -20.72
CA ILE A 586 -22.86 -15.69 -21.89
C ILE A 586 -21.95 -14.88 -22.81
N TRP A 587 -20.81 -15.44 -23.18
CA TRP A 587 -19.74 -14.71 -23.85
C TRP A 587 -19.63 -15.02 -25.35
N SER A 588 -20.48 -15.89 -25.86
CA SER A 588 -20.50 -16.31 -27.26
C SER A 588 -21.93 -16.23 -27.81
N PRO A 589 -22.14 -15.52 -28.94
CA PRO A 589 -23.40 -15.58 -29.67
C PRO A 589 -23.74 -17.01 -30.12
N GLN A 590 -22.74 -17.83 -30.45
CA GLN A 590 -22.95 -19.21 -30.88
C GLN A 590 -23.42 -20.09 -29.72
N TRP A 591 -22.77 -20.00 -28.54
CA TRP A 591 -23.22 -20.70 -27.34
C TRP A 591 -24.63 -20.26 -26.94
N PHE A 592 -24.95 -18.98 -27.09
CA PHE A 592 -26.27 -18.45 -26.82
C PHE A 592 -27.33 -19.08 -27.76
N GLN A 593 -27.08 -19.10 -29.06
CA GLN A 593 -27.99 -19.71 -30.02
C GLN A 593 -28.20 -21.20 -29.76
N SER A 594 -27.12 -21.96 -29.56
CA SER A 594 -27.21 -23.39 -29.26
C SER A 594 -27.91 -23.68 -27.93
N LEU A 595 -27.77 -22.78 -26.94
CA LEU A 595 -28.52 -22.85 -25.69
C LEU A 595 -30.02 -22.69 -25.93
N LEU A 596 -30.46 -21.69 -26.71
CA LEU A 596 -31.89 -21.47 -26.99
C LEU A 596 -32.53 -22.68 -27.68
N GLU A 597 -31.85 -23.26 -28.68
CA GLU A 597 -32.29 -24.46 -29.39
C GLU A 597 -32.39 -25.67 -28.45
N SER A 598 -31.39 -25.83 -27.56
CA SER A 598 -31.38 -26.91 -26.57
C SER A 598 -32.52 -26.79 -25.56
N ILE A 599 -32.76 -25.58 -25.03
CA ILE A 599 -33.83 -25.31 -24.06
C ILE A 599 -35.19 -25.65 -24.67
N GLN A 600 -35.45 -25.15 -25.88
CA GLN A 600 -36.72 -25.35 -26.56
C GLN A 600 -36.94 -26.82 -26.90
N GLY A 601 -35.92 -27.50 -27.45
CA GLY A 601 -36.03 -28.91 -27.81
C GLY A 601 -36.13 -29.84 -26.59
N ALA A 602 -35.48 -29.51 -25.47
CA ALA A 602 -35.57 -30.26 -24.22
C ALA A 602 -36.87 -29.99 -23.44
N GLY A 603 -37.63 -28.96 -23.82
CA GLY A 603 -38.90 -28.59 -23.18
C GLY A 603 -38.73 -28.09 -21.74
N ILE A 604 -37.67 -27.31 -21.48
CA ILE A 604 -37.38 -26.75 -20.15
C ILE A 604 -37.58 -25.24 -20.12
N LYS A 605 -37.66 -24.68 -18.91
CA LYS A 605 -37.73 -23.22 -18.68
C LYS A 605 -36.56 -22.76 -17.83
N LEU A 606 -36.01 -21.58 -18.11
CA LEU A 606 -34.89 -21.01 -17.35
C LEU A 606 -35.12 -19.56 -16.97
N ASP A 607 -34.88 -19.24 -15.70
CA ASP A 607 -34.76 -17.85 -15.25
C ASP A 607 -33.29 -17.41 -15.35
N TRP A 608 -32.99 -16.38 -16.13
CA TRP A 608 -31.64 -15.90 -16.39
C TRP A 608 -31.20 -14.82 -15.41
N TYR A 609 -30.27 -15.19 -14.53
CA TYR A 609 -29.60 -14.29 -13.59
C TYR A 609 -28.21 -13.93 -14.12
N GLY A 610 -28.12 -12.79 -14.82
CA GLY A 610 -26.89 -12.34 -15.46
C GLY A 610 -27.08 -11.00 -16.16
N ASN A 611 -25.98 -10.47 -16.72
CA ASN A 611 -26.07 -9.30 -17.58
C ASN A 611 -26.57 -9.75 -18.96
N SER A 612 -27.73 -9.26 -19.40
CA SER A 612 -28.30 -9.50 -20.73
C SER A 612 -28.02 -8.36 -21.72
N ASN A 613 -27.33 -7.29 -21.32
CA ASN A 613 -27.07 -6.14 -22.17
C ASN A 613 -25.82 -6.34 -23.03
N TYR A 614 -25.88 -7.27 -23.99
CA TYR A 614 -24.83 -7.43 -25.00
C TYR A 614 -25.14 -6.62 -26.25
N TYR A 615 -24.13 -6.06 -26.91
CA TYR A 615 -24.30 -5.37 -28.19
C TYR A 615 -24.79 -6.31 -29.31
N TRP A 616 -24.54 -7.62 -29.17
CA TRP A 616 -24.92 -8.65 -30.14
C TRP A 616 -26.27 -9.32 -29.83
N LEU A 617 -26.82 -9.15 -28.62
CA LEU A 617 -28.13 -9.69 -28.27
C LEU A 617 -29.20 -8.71 -28.76
N GLN A 618 -29.98 -9.10 -29.76
CA GLN A 618 -30.97 -8.23 -30.41
C GLN A 618 -32.41 -8.60 -30.01
N GLU A 619 -32.59 -9.78 -29.42
CA GLU A 619 -33.87 -10.31 -28.97
C GLU A 619 -34.42 -9.51 -27.79
N SER A 620 -35.68 -9.09 -27.91
CA SER A 620 -36.45 -8.52 -26.81
C SER A 620 -36.76 -9.58 -25.75
N ALA A 621 -37.05 -9.14 -24.52
CA ALA A 621 -37.46 -10.05 -23.44
C ALA A 621 -38.63 -10.98 -23.86
N ALA A 622 -39.62 -10.43 -24.58
CA ALA A 622 -40.75 -11.20 -25.10
C ALA A 622 -40.37 -12.23 -26.17
N GLU A 623 -39.26 -12.05 -26.88
CA GLU A 623 -38.73 -13.05 -27.82
C GLU A 623 -38.01 -14.16 -27.08
N LEU A 624 -37.19 -13.85 -26.08
CA LEU A 624 -36.51 -14.84 -25.23
C LEU A 624 -37.50 -15.76 -24.50
N GLU A 625 -38.62 -15.21 -24.04
CA GLU A 625 -39.68 -15.99 -23.37
C GLU A 625 -40.27 -17.08 -24.28
N LYS A 626 -40.31 -16.87 -25.61
CA LYS A 626 -40.79 -17.89 -26.57
C LYS A 626 -39.85 -19.09 -26.66
N TRP A 627 -38.59 -18.90 -26.32
CA TRP A 627 -37.57 -19.94 -26.23
C TRP A 627 -37.51 -20.58 -24.83
N GLY A 628 -38.34 -20.13 -23.88
CA GLY A 628 -38.32 -20.61 -22.50
C GLY A 628 -37.26 -19.95 -21.62
N LEU A 629 -36.71 -18.80 -22.03
CA LEU A 629 -35.70 -18.05 -21.28
C LEU A 629 -36.26 -16.73 -20.75
N TYR A 630 -36.28 -16.57 -19.43
CA TYR A 630 -36.88 -15.42 -18.74
C TYR A 630 -35.78 -14.55 -18.10
N SER A 631 -35.53 -13.35 -18.65
CA SER A 631 -34.49 -12.47 -18.11
C SER A 631 -34.88 -11.85 -16.76
N GLN A 632 -34.08 -12.10 -15.73
CA GLN A 632 -34.24 -11.54 -14.38
C GLN A 632 -33.25 -10.40 -14.10
N GLY A 633 -32.19 -10.26 -14.91
CA GLY A 633 -31.14 -9.26 -14.72
C GLY A 633 -30.17 -9.57 -13.57
N LEU A 634 -29.51 -8.54 -13.04
CA LEU A 634 -28.52 -8.66 -11.97
C LEU A 634 -29.18 -8.54 -10.60
N TYR A 635 -29.04 -9.59 -9.79
CA TYR A 635 -29.52 -9.60 -8.40
C TYR A 635 -28.38 -9.32 -7.42
N PRO A 636 -28.64 -8.62 -6.31
CA PRO A 636 -27.75 -8.62 -5.15
C PRO A 636 -27.46 -10.04 -4.69
N GLU A 637 -26.23 -10.32 -4.28
CA GLU A 637 -25.77 -11.70 -4.05
C GLU A 637 -26.58 -12.45 -2.99
N GLU A 638 -27.00 -11.76 -1.94
CA GLU A 638 -27.82 -12.34 -0.88
C GLU A 638 -29.19 -12.81 -1.40
N GLN A 639 -29.83 -11.99 -2.23
CA GLN A 639 -31.09 -12.35 -2.88
C GLN A 639 -30.87 -13.48 -3.88
N LEU A 640 -29.79 -13.41 -4.67
CA LEU A 640 -29.48 -14.44 -5.65
C LEU A 640 -29.26 -15.81 -5.00
N GLY A 641 -28.45 -15.89 -3.93
CA GLY A 641 -28.20 -17.14 -3.21
C GLY A 641 -29.49 -17.77 -2.70
N GLN A 642 -30.38 -16.98 -2.10
CA GLN A 642 -31.70 -17.43 -1.63
C GLN A 642 -32.60 -17.90 -2.77
N GLN A 643 -32.66 -17.17 -3.89
CA GLN A 643 -33.48 -17.56 -5.04
C GLN A 643 -33.02 -18.88 -5.66
N LEU A 644 -31.70 -19.08 -5.76
CA LEU A 644 -31.10 -20.25 -6.38
C LEU A 644 -31.42 -21.55 -5.61
N GLN A 645 -31.65 -21.49 -4.29
CA GLN A 645 -31.96 -22.65 -3.44
C GLN A 645 -33.20 -23.41 -3.90
N ALA A 646 -34.24 -22.69 -4.34
CA ALA A 646 -35.53 -23.26 -4.73
C ALA A 646 -35.51 -23.94 -6.12
N TYR A 647 -34.49 -23.71 -6.95
CA TYR A 647 -34.41 -24.33 -8.27
C TYR A 647 -33.91 -25.78 -8.18
N PRO A 648 -34.42 -26.68 -9.04
CA PRO A 648 -33.91 -28.03 -9.13
C PRO A 648 -32.51 -28.12 -9.74
N PHE A 649 -32.16 -27.21 -10.65
CA PHE A 649 -30.84 -27.18 -11.29
C PHE A 649 -30.52 -25.77 -11.75
N VAL A 650 -29.21 -25.49 -11.83
CA VAL A 650 -28.69 -24.32 -12.55
C VAL A 650 -27.96 -24.77 -13.80
N ILE A 651 -28.11 -24.02 -14.89
CA ILE A 651 -27.38 -24.22 -16.13
C ILE A 651 -26.25 -23.20 -16.21
N VAL A 652 -25.06 -23.68 -16.55
CA VAL A 652 -23.88 -22.85 -16.84
C VAL A 652 -23.34 -23.25 -18.21
N PRO A 653 -23.45 -22.37 -19.22
CA PRO A 653 -22.86 -22.60 -20.53
C PRO A 653 -21.33 -22.45 -20.50
N THR A 654 -20.63 -23.36 -21.18
CA THR A 654 -19.19 -23.30 -21.46
C THR A 654 -18.91 -23.77 -22.89
N GLY A 655 -17.67 -23.76 -23.34
CA GLY A 655 -17.33 -24.19 -24.69
C GLY A 655 -17.36 -25.70 -24.90
N THR A 656 -17.60 -26.10 -26.15
CA THR A 656 -17.63 -27.50 -26.58
C THR A 656 -16.23 -28.09 -26.80
N MET A 657 -15.17 -27.25 -26.85
CA MET A 657 -13.79 -27.64 -27.13
C MET A 657 -13.62 -28.48 -28.42
N ASP A 658 -14.47 -28.21 -29.40
CA ASP A 658 -14.43 -28.74 -30.76
C ASP A 658 -14.65 -27.60 -31.77
N GLU A 659 -14.89 -27.92 -33.04
CA GLU A 659 -15.04 -26.94 -34.11
C GLU A 659 -16.23 -25.97 -33.93
N ARG A 660 -17.15 -26.27 -33.01
CA ARG A 660 -18.31 -25.41 -32.67
C ARG A 660 -17.96 -24.31 -31.65
N ASP A 661 -16.76 -24.34 -31.08
CA ASP A 661 -16.33 -23.43 -30.02
C ASP A 661 -15.64 -22.19 -30.60
N ASP A 662 -16.35 -21.05 -30.63
CA ASP A 662 -15.83 -19.78 -31.11
C ASP A 662 -15.08 -18.96 -30.06
N ARG A 663 -14.98 -19.44 -28.81
CA ARG A 663 -14.31 -18.76 -27.69
C ARG A 663 -13.39 -19.72 -26.93
N THR A 664 -12.55 -20.46 -27.67
CA THR A 664 -11.67 -21.49 -27.10
C THR A 664 -10.75 -21.00 -25.98
N GLU A 665 -10.42 -19.71 -25.97
CA GLU A 665 -9.65 -19.07 -24.92
C GLU A 665 -10.38 -19.05 -23.56
N LEU A 666 -11.70 -18.93 -23.57
CA LEU A 666 -12.54 -19.01 -22.37
C LEU A 666 -12.81 -20.46 -21.95
N SER A 667 -12.82 -21.40 -22.90
CA SER A 667 -13.21 -22.79 -22.64
C SER A 667 -12.09 -23.63 -21.99
N ARG A 668 -10.82 -23.28 -22.24
CA ARG A 668 -9.66 -24.07 -21.79
C ARG A 668 -9.30 -23.84 -20.33
N LEU A 669 -9.04 -22.58 -19.96
CA LEU A 669 -8.44 -22.21 -18.67
C LEU A 669 -9.33 -21.26 -17.85
N SER A 670 -10.66 -21.38 -17.99
CA SER A 670 -11.61 -20.62 -17.18
C SER A 670 -12.45 -21.53 -16.27
N LEU A 671 -12.59 -21.11 -15.02
CA LEU A 671 -13.54 -21.66 -14.06
C LEU A 671 -14.50 -20.54 -13.65
N PRO A 672 -15.75 -20.52 -14.15
CA PRO A 672 -16.72 -19.50 -13.78
C PRO A 672 -16.98 -19.47 -12.27
N GLY A 673 -16.63 -18.36 -11.61
CA GLY A 673 -16.79 -18.20 -10.16
C GLY A 673 -18.24 -18.33 -9.67
N ARG A 674 -19.23 -18.16 -10.57
CA ARG A 674 -20.64 -18.41 -10.30
C ARG A 674 -20.97 -19.88 -9.96
N ILE A 675 -20.19 -20.84 -10.46
CA ILE A 675 -20.32 -22.26 -10.08
C ILE A 675 -20.00 -22.42 -8.58
N ILE A 676 -18.89 -21.82 -8.13
CA ILE A 676 -18.47 -21.86 -6.73
C ILE A 676 -19.46 -21.09 -5.83
N PHE A 677 -19.93 -19.94 -6.30
CA PHE A 677 -20.97 -19.18 -5.60
C PHE A 677 -22.25 -20.01 -5.41
N ASN A 678 -22.76 -20.65 -6.45
CA ASN A 678 -23.93 -21.51 -6.37
C ASN A 678 -23.70 -22.72 -5.46
N LEU A 679 -22.55 -23.38 -5.57
CA LEU A 679 -22.15 -24.48 -4.68
C LEU A 679 -22.22 -24.06 -3.21
N ALA A 680 -21.72 -22.87 -2.87
CA ALA A 680 -21.54 -22.46 -1.49
C ALA A 680 -22.81 -21.84 -0.88
N THR A 681 -23.63 -21.16 -1.68
CA THR A 681 -24.79 -20.38 -1.18
C THR A 681 -26.13 -21.09 -1.35
N ALA A 682 -26.29 -21.84 -2.43
CA ALA A 682 -27.56 -22.47 -2.79
C ALA A 682 -27.51 -24.00 -2.75
N ASN A 683 -26.31 -24.56 -2.92
CA ASN A 683 -26.04 -25.99 -3.03
C ASN A 683 -26.79 -26.67 -4.20
N THR A 684 -27.41 -25.88 -5.09
CA THR A 684 -28.24 -26.37 -6.19
C THR A 684 -27.39 -27.11 -7.23
N PRO A 685 -27.82 -28.28 -7.73
CA PRO A 685 -27.06 -29.03 -8.73
C PRO A 685 -26.77 -28.22 -9.99
N VAL A 686 -25.57 -28.40 -10.54
CA VAL A 686 -25.12 -27.71 -11.77
C VAL A 686 -25.23 -28.64 -12.98
N ILE A 687 -25.86 -28.17 -14.05
CA ILE A 687 -25.78 -28.76 -15.38
C ILE A 687 -24.86 -27.87 -16.21
N LEU A 688 -23.68 -28.38 -16.53
CA LEU A 688 -22.74 -27.69 -17.39
C LEU A 688 -23.03 -28.06 -18.85
N LEU A 689 -23.31 -27.06 -19.68
CA LEU A 689 -23.48 -27.24 -21.13
C LEU A 689 -22.15 -27.00 -21.83
N GLY A 690 -21.56 -28.05 -22.39
CA GLY A 690 -20.29 -28.00 -23.11
C GLY A 690 -19.45 -29.26 -22.94
N SER A 691 -18.13 -29.10 -23.00
CA SER A 691 -17.19 -30.24 -22.98
C SER A 691 -16.88 -30.75 -21.57
N ASN A 692 -16.79 -32.07 -21.42
CA ASN A 692 -16.26 -32.71 -20.21
C ASN A 692 -14.73 -32.50 -20.03
N LYS A 693 -14.07 -31.82 -20.98
CA LYS A 693 -12.64 -31.48 -20.92
C LYS A 693 -12.37 -30.09 -20.34
N THR A 694 -13.40 -29.30 -20.07
CA THR A 694 -13.24 -27.94 -19.53
C THR A 694 -12.83 -27.97 -18.05
N SER A 695 -12.18 -26.89 -17.60
CA SER A 695 -11.85 -26.70 -16.17
C SER A 695 -13.10 -26.69 -15.29
N ALA A 696 -14.21 -26.13 -15.79
CA ALA A 696 -15.52 -26.17 -15.13
C ALA A 696 -16.05 -27.60 -14.96
N ALA A 697 -15.94 -28.46 -15.98
CA ALA A 697 -16.34 -29.86 -15.91
C ALA A 697 -15.53 -30.62 -14.86
N ASN A 698 -14.21 -30.44 -14.83
CA ASN A 698 -13.34 -31.07 -13.84
C ASN A 698 -13.72 -30.67 -12.42
N PHE A 699 -14.09 -29.40 -12.19
CA PHE A 699 -14.58 -28.94 -10.89
C PHE A 699 -15.88 -29.63 -10.49
N ILE A 700 -16.89 -29.72 -11.37
CA ILE A 700 -18.18 -30.35 -10.97
C ILE A 700 -18.02 -31.86 -10.77
N ASN A 701 -17.17 -32.51 -11.58
CA ASN A 701 -16.89 -33.95 -11.46
C ASN A 701 -16.12 -34.26 -10.18
N ARG A 702 -15.13 -33.42 -9.81
CA ARG A 702 -14.35 -33.58 -8.57
C ARG A 702 -15.24 -33.55 -7.33
N PHE A 703 -16.17 -32.60 -7.26
CA PHE A 703 -17.06 -32.48 -6.09
C PHE A 703 -18.38 -33.26 -6.23
N GLN A 704 -18.65 -33.85 -7.40
CA GLN A 704 -19.89 -34.58 -7.70
C GLN A 704 -21.15 -33.76 -7.37
N ILE A 705 -21.17 -32.50 -7.81
CA ILE A 705 -22.22 -31.50 -7.55
C ILE A 705 -23.14 -31.25 -8.77
N GLY A 706 -22.98 -32.04 -9.82
CA GLY A 706 -23.61 -31.76 -11.09
C GLY A 706 -23.29 -32.79 -12.18
N VAL A 707 -23.67 -32.46 -13.41
CA VAL A 707 -23.40 -33.24 -14.62
C VAL A 707 -22.98 -32.34 -15.77
N VAL A 708 -22.31 -32.92 -16.76
CA VAL A 708 -21.90 -32.25 -17.99
C VAL A 708 -22.67 -32.86 -19.16
N CYS A 709 -23.19 -32.03 -20.06
CA CYS A 709 -23.90 -32.46 -21.26
C CYS A 709 -23.58 -31.56 -22.45
N ASP A 710 -23.86 -32.05 -23.66
CA ASP A 710 -23.66 -31.28 -24.89
C ASP A 710 -24.85 -30.36 -25.17
N TYR A 711 -24.69 -29.39 -26.06
CA TYR A 711 -25.74 -28.47 -26.52
C TYR A 711 -26.76 -29.13 -27.48
N THR A 712 -27.06 -30.42 -27.32
CA THR A 712 -28.15 -31.05 -28.06
C THR A 712 -29.38 -31.18 -27.17
N PRO A 713 -30.60 -30.99 -27.71
CA PRO A 713 -31.84 -31.15 -26.95
C PRO A 713 -31.92 -32.47 -26.18
N GLU A 714 -31.51 -33.58 -26.79
CA GLU A 714 -31.58 -34.91 -26.18
C GLU A 714 -30.59 -35.04 -25.02
N SER A 715 -29.39 -34.47 -25.15
CA SER A 715 -28.34 -34.51 -24.13
C SER A 715 -28.74 -33.68 -22.90
N LEU A 716 -29.26 -32.47 -23.14
CA LEU A 716 -29.76 -31.61 -22.07
C LEU A 716 -30.99 -32.22 -21.38
N ALA A 717 -31.95 -32.76 -22.13
CA ALA A 717 -33.12 -33.42 -21.56
C ALA A 717 -32.73 -34.61 -20.66
N ALA A 718 -31.78 -35.43 -21.10
CA ALA A 718 -31.26 -36.56 -20.31
C ALA A 718 -30.55 -36.10 -19.03
N ALA A 719 -29.77 -35.01 -19.10
CA ALA A 719 -29.10 -34.43 -17.95
C ALA A 719 -30.10 -33.88 -16.92
N VAL A 720 -31.12 -33.15 -17.38
CA VAL A 720 -32.20 -32.64 -16.54
C VAL A 720 -32.96 -33.78 -15.87
N ASP A 721 -33.36 -34.81 -16.62
CA ASP A 721 -34.06 -35.97 -16.07
C ASP A 721 -33.21 -36.73 -15.05
N TYR A 722 -31.89 -36.81 -15.25
CA TYR A 722 -30.96 -37.40 -14.29
C TYR A 722 -30.88 -36.60 -12.99
N VAL A 723 -30.72 -35.27 -13.10
CA VAL A 723 -30.62 -34.37 -11.94
C VAL A 723 -31.93 -34.33 -11.16
N LEU A 724 -33.09 -34.39 -11.82
CA LEU A 724 -34.42 -34.36 -11.18
C LEU A 724 -34.75 -35.62 -10.36
N LYS A 725 -34.00 -36.71 -10.50
CA LYS A 725 -34.20 -37.89 -9.64
C LYS A 725 -33.92 -37.51 -8.17
N PRO A 726 -34.84 -37.80 -7.23
CA PRO A 726 -34.69 -37.39 -5.83
C PRO A 726 -33.36 -37.82 -5.18
N GLU A 727 -32.89 -39.04 -5.48
CA GLU A 727 -31.61 -39.56 -4.99
C GLU A 727 -30.40 -38.76 -5.50
N ASN A 728 -30.44 -38.28 -6.75
CA ASN A 728 -29.35 -37.51 -7.35
C ASN A 728 -29.38 -36.06 -6.87
N GLN A 729 -30.57 -35.43 -6.81
CA GLN A 729 -30.80 -34.12 -6.20
C GLN A 729 -30.14 -34.05 -4.83
N GLN A 730 -30.54 -34.98 -3.96
CA GLN A 730 -30.11 -34.98 -2.57
C GLN A 730 -28.61 -35.23 -2.47
N ARG A 731 -28.08 -36.23 -3.16
CA ARG A 731 -26.63 -36.52 -3.17
C ARG A 731 -25.77 -35.34 -3.61
N MET A 732 -26.16 -34.66 -4.70
CA MET A 732 -25.40 -33.51 -5.23
C MET A 732 -25.43 -32.32 -4.27
N ARG A 733 -26.58 -32.02 -3.66
CA ARG A 733 -26.72 -30.96 -2.66
C ARG A 733 -25.91 -31.26 -1.40
N GLU A 734 -25.99 -32.48 -0.89
CA GLU A 734 -25.21 -32.93 0.27
C GLU A 734 -23.69 -32.83 -0.01
N ASN A 735 -23.26 -33.17 -1.22
CA ASN A 735 -21.86 -33.03 -1.62
C ASN A 735 -21.42 -31.56 -1.67
N ALA A 736 -22.27 -30.66 -2.19
CA ALA A 736 -22.00 -29.22 -2.19
C ALA A 736 -21.89 -28.67 -0.75
N VAL A 737 -22.81 -29.03 0.15
CA VAL A 737 -22.80 -28.62 1.57
C VAL A 737 -21.50 -29.05 2.27
N LYS A 738 -21.01 -30.28 2.03
CA LYS A 738 -19.77 -30.80 2.65
C LYS A 738 -18.54 -29.94 2.39
N VAL A 739 -18.49 -29.22 1.28
CA VAL A 739 -17.32 -28.44 0.86
C VAL A 739 -17.56 -26.93 0.83
N ALA A 740 -18.81 -26.47 0.93
CA ALA A 740 -19.20 -25.05 0.85
C ALA A 740 -18.36 -24.13 1.74
N ALA A 741 -18.19 -24.50 3.02
CA ALA A 741 -17.44 -23.70 4.00
C ALA A 741 -15.95 -23.52 3.64
N LYS A 742 -15.38 -24.38 2.78
CA LYS A 742 -13.97 -24.30 2.36
C LYS A 742 -13.71 -23.15 1.38
N PHE A 743 -14.75 -22.57 0.79
CA PHE A 743 -14.65 -21.41 -0.12
C PHE A 743 -14.97 -20.08 0.58
N SER A 744 -14.99 -20.05 1.91
CA SER A 744 -15.26 -18.83 2.67
C SER A 744 -14.17 -17.77 2.51
N ASP A 745 -14.59 -16.50 2.45
CA ASP A 745 -13.71 -15.34 2.54
C ASP A 745 -13.17 -15.04 3.96
N GLN A 746 -13.60 -15.80 4.96
CA GLN A 746 -13.24 -15.54 6.36
C GLN A 746 -11.72 -15.60 6.57
N GLY A 747 -11.12 -14.45 6.90
CA GLY A 747 -9.69 -14.31 7.18
C GLY A 747 -8.79 -14.42 5.95
N ILE A 748 -9.35 -14.30 4.74
CA ILE A 748 -8.58 -14.44 3.50
C ILE A 748 -7.58 -13.31 3.29
N ASP A 749 -7.90 -12.10 3.74
CA ASP A 749 -7.05 -10.91 3.71
C ASP A 749 -5.71 -11.19 4.43
N LYS A 750 -5.82 -11.73 5.65
CA LYS A 750 -4.68 -12.11 6.48
C LYS A 750 -3.92 -13.26 5.83
N TRP A 751 -4.62 -14.25 5.28
CA TRP A 751 -4.00 -15.38 4.60
C TRP A 751 -3.18 -14.93 3.38
N VAL A 752 -3.70 -14.03 2.54
CA VAL A 752 -2.97 -13.48 1.38
C VAL A 752 -1.71 -12.74 1.83
N TRP A 753 -1.82 -11.87 2.84
CA TRP A 753 -0.66 -11.11 3.32
C TRP A 753 0.39 -11.96 4.01
N GLN A 754 -0.02 -12.93 4.85
CA GLN A 754 0.91 -13.89 5.44
C GLN A 754 1.58 -14.76 4.37
N SER A 755 0.85 -15.10 3.30
CA SER A 755 1.41 -15.87 2.19
C SER A 755 2.48 -15.08 1.44
N LEU A 756 2.25 -13.79 1.25
CA LEU A 756 3.23 -12.89 0.65
C LEU A 756 4.49 -12.74 1.52
N GLU A 757 4.33 -12.60 2.83
CA GLU A 757 5.44 -12.52 3.79
C GLU A 757 6.28 -13.82 3.83
N LYS A 758 5.63 -14.98 3.69
CA LYS A 758 6.28 -16.30 3.67
C LYS A 758 6.80 -16.71 2.29
N GLU A 759 6.49 -15.96 1.24
CA GLU A 759 6.76 -16.31 -0.17
C GLU A 759 6.15 -17.66 -0.61
N GLN A 760 5.09 -18.10 0.08
CA GLN A 760 4.34 -19.33 -0.17
C GLN A 760 2.95 -19.25 0.48
N ALA A 761 2.01 -20.11 0.09
CA ALA A 761 0.70 -20.17 0.75
C ALA A 761 0.84 -20.33 2.29
N ALA A 762 0.06 -19.58 3.05
CA ALA A 762 0.17 -19.55 4.50
C ALA A 762 -0.23 -20.88 5.17
N ASP A 763 -1.12 -21.63 4.51
CA ASP A 763 -1.53 -23.01 4.78
C ASP A 763 -2.01 -23.69 3.49
N ASP A 764 -2.35 -24.98 3.56
CA ASP A 764 -2.73 -25.82 2.42
C ASP A 764 -4.24 -25.88 2.15
N ARG A 765 -5.06 -24.97 2.71
CA ARG A 765 -6.53 -25.12 2.72
C ARG A 765 -7.16 -25.31 1.35
N PHE A 766 -6.63 -24.65 0.32
CA PHE A 766 -7.13 -24.74 -1.05
C PHE A 766 -6.46 -25.86 -1.84
N GLU A 767 -5.16 -26.07 -1.64
CA GLU A 767 -4.42 -27.20 -2.24
C GLU A 767 -5.00 -28.54 -1.78
N ALA A 768 -5.44 -28.66 -0.52
CA ALA A 768 -6.01 -29.87 0.03
C ALA A 768 -7.35 -30.27 -0.60
N ILE A 769 -8.18 -29.31 -1.02
CA ILE A 769 -9.49 -29.58 -1.64
C ILE A 769 -9.42 -29.65 -3.17
N LEU A 770 -8.35 -29.12 -3.77
CA LEU A 770 -8.11 -29.06 -5.21
C LEU A 770 -6.76 -29.72 -5.55
N SER A 771 -6.47 -30.84 -4.90
CA SER A 771 -5.19 -31.55 -5.01
C SER A 771 -4.99 -32.14 -6.42
N ARG A 772 -3.74 -32.26 -6.84
CA ARG A 772 -3.39 -33.04 -8.05
C ARG A 772 -3.79 -34.51 -7.88
N SER A 773 -4.09 -35.15 -8.99
CA SER A 773 -4.23 -36.60 -9.05
C SER A 773 -2.84 -37.26 -9.02
N PRO A 774 -2.66 -38.41 -8.34
CA PRO A 774 -1.39 -39.13 -8.35
C PRO A 774 -0.91 -39.54 -9.75
N ILE A 775 -1.81 -39.61 -10.73
CA ILE A 775 -1.50 -39.98 -12.12
C ILE A 775 -1.30 -38.78 -13.06
N ASP A 776 -1.38 -37.55 -12.55
CA ASP A 776 -1.15 -36.35 -13.35
C ASP A 776 0.32 -36.28 -13.77
N LEU A 777 0.56 -36.12 -15.07
CA LEU A 777 1.90 -35.96 -15.64
C LEU A 777 2.28 -34.48 -15.70
N VAL A 778 2.45 -33.87 -14.53
CA VAL A 778 2.85 -32.45 -14.36
C VAL A 778 4.15 -32.33 -13.59
N HIS A 779 4.94 -31.30 -13.86
CA HIS A 779 6.17 -31.07 -13.13
C HIS A 779 5.90 -30.78 -11.65
N PHE A 780 6.71 -31.38 -10.77
CA PHE A 780 6.76 -30.99 -9.38
C PHE A 780 7.63 -29.75 -9.26
N ILE A 781 7.00 -28.58 -9.10
CA ILE A 781 7.73 -27.34 -8.90
C ILE A 781 7.92 -27.12 -7.40
N GLU A 782 9.17 -27.09 -6.97
CA GLU A 782 9.53 -26.75 -5.60
C GLU A 782 9.20 -25.28 -5.31
N PRO A 783 8.56 -24.96 -4.17
CA PRO A 783 8.48 -23.58 -3.71
C PRO A 783 9.88 -22.96 -3.52
N PRO A 784 10.03 -21.63 -3.56
CA PRO A 784 11.32 -21.00 -3.28
C PRO A 784 11.82 -21.38 -1.88
N VAL A 785 13.15 -21.41 -1.72
CA VAL A 785 13.80 -21.65 -0.43
C VAL A 785 13.92 -20.30 0.29
N PRO A 786 13.57 -20.20 1.58
CA PRO A 786 13.72 -18.96 2.34
C PRO A 786 15.16 -18.43 2.31
N SER A 787 15.32 -17.12 2.20
CA SER A 787 16.64 -16.46 2.10
C SER A 787 17.56 -16.65 3.30
N ILE A 788 17.02 -17.06 4.46
CA ILE A 788 17.80 -17.42 5.65
C ILE A 788 18.58 -18.73 5.47
N ILE A 789 18.15 -19.60 4.53
CA ILE A 789 18.86 -20.83 4.23
C ILE A 789 20.06 -20.50 3.35
N TYR A 790 21.24 -20.95 3.77
CA TYR A 790 22.45 -20.80 2.98
C TYR A 790 22.30 -21.55 1.66
N LYS A 791 22.66 -20.89 0.55
CA LYS A 791 22.39 -21.34 -0.82
C LYS A 791 22.80 -22.78 -1.12
N ASP A 792 23.91 -23.25 -0.54
CA ASP A 792 24.45 -24.58 -0.81
C ASP A 792 23.62 -25.69 -0.10
N TYR A 793 22.76 -25.32 0.86
CA TYR A 793 21.84 -26.22 1.59
C TYR A 793 20.39 -26.09 1.11
N ALA A 794 20.15 -25.43 -0.02
CA ALA A 794 18.81 -25.29 -0.60
C ALA A 794 18.16 -26.66 -0.88
N GLN A 795 18.92 -27.63 -1.39
CA GLN A 795 18.42 -28.98 -1.67
C GLN A 795 18.08 -29.76 -0.39
N VAL A 796 18.89 -29.61 0.67
CA VAL A 796 18.59 -30.18 2.00
C VAL A 796 17.25 -29.66 2.50
N TYR A 797 17.06 -28.34 2.49
CA TYR A 797 15.78 -27.74 2.88
C TYR A 797 14.60 -28.27 2.04
N GLN A 798 14.79 -28.44 0.73
CA GLN A 798 13.76 -28.98 -0.16
C GLN A 798 13.38 -30.43 0.17
N VAL A 799 14.35 -31.32 0.40
CA VAL A 799 14.06 -32.70 0.84
C VAL A 799 13.29 -32.69 2.16
N MET A 800 13.79 -31.95 3.16
CA MET A 800 13.13 -31.85 4.47
C MET A 800 11.71 -31.29 4.33
N ARG A 801 11.48 -30.37 3.38
CA ARG A 801 10.16 -29.82 3.09
C ARG A 801 9.24 -30.85 2.47
N ARG A 802 9.73 -31.65 1.51
CA ARG A 802 8.96 -32.77 0.91
C ARG A 802 8.53 -33.77 1.97
N LEU A 803 9.43 -34.12 2.89
CA LEU A 803 9.14 -35.02 4.02
C LEU A 803 8.06 -34.44 4.93
N ARG A 804 8.23 -33.18 5.37
CA ARG A 804 7.23 -32.48 6.18
C ARG A 804 5.86 -32.39 5.48
N GLY A 805 5.85 -32.16 4.17
CA GLY A 805 4.64 -32.11 3.35
C GLY A 805 3.87 -33.45 3.34
N GLN A 806 4.58 -34.57 3.46
CA GLN A 806 3.99 -35.89 3.66
C GLN A 806 3.66 -36.21 5.13
N LYS A 807 3.62 -35.18 5.98
CA LYS A 807 3.32 -35.25 7.41
C LYS A 807 4.32 -36.07 8.23
N TYR A 808 5.54 -36.26 7.73
CA TYR A 808 6.63 -36.83 8.52
C TYR A 808 7.08 -35.84 9.61
N GLN A 809 7.25 -36.34 10.83
CA GLN A 809 7.72 -35.58 11.99
C GLN A 809 8.70 -36.45 12.79
N PRO A 810 10.01 -36.18 12.75
CA PRO A 810 10.98 -36.93 13.53
C PRO A 810 10.96 -36.51 15.00
N ASP A 811 11.12 -37.49 15.90
CA ASP A 811 11.36 -37.25 17.33
C ASP A 811 12.80 -36.76 17.57
N PHE A 812 13.75 -37.26 16.77
CA PHE A 812 15.16 -36.91 16.86
C PHE A 812 15.85 -36.74 15.51
N VAL A 813 16.96 -36.01 15.52
CA VAL A 813 17.94 -35.93 14.43
C VAL A 813 19.32 -36.14 15.04
N VAL A 814 20.01 -37.21 14.63
CA VAL A 814 21.42 -37.46 14.99
C VAL A 814 22.27 -37.07 13.79
N ASP A 815 23.09 -36.04 13.95
CA ASP A 815 23.99 -35.50 12.92
C ASP A 815 25.43 -35.91 13.26
N VAL A 816 25.94 -36.94 12.58
CA VAL A 816 27.32 -37.42 12.74
C VAL A 816 28.20 -36.77 11.68
N GLY A 817 29.21 -36.04 12.15
CA GLY A 817 29.96 -35.08 11.33
C GLY A 817 29.24 -33.74 11.23
N ALA A 818 28.73 -33.24 12.36
CA ALA A 818 27.92 -32.03 12.39
C ALA A 818 28.69 -30.75 12.04
N SER A 819 30.02 -30.77 12.06
CA SER A 819 30.90 -29.63 11.83
C SER A 819 30.50 -28.37 12.62
N HIS A 820 30.08 -27.31 11.94
CA HIS A 820 29.59 -26.08 12.56
C HIS A 820 28.06 -26.01 12.71
N GLY A 821 27.34 -27.09 12.40
CA GLY A 821 25.90 -27.26 12.67
C GLY A 821 24.94 -26.70 11.60
N ILE A 822 25.44 -26.25 10.45
CA ILE A 822 24.61 -25.62 9.40
C ILE A 822 23.57 -26.56 8.80
N TRP A 823 23.91 -27.85 8.64
CA TRP A 823 23.00 -28.87 8.12
C TRP A 823 21.82 -29.06 9.08
N SER A 824 22.13 -29.29 10.36
CA SER A 824 21.15 -29.41 11.43
C SER A 824 20.28 -28.16 11.59
N HIS A 825 20.87 -26.96 11.51
CA HIS A 825 20.12 -25.70 11.51
C HIS A 825 19.14 -25.60 10.32
N THR A 826 19.54 -26.08 9.15
CA THR A 826 18.66 -26.10 7.96
C THR A 826 17.47 -27.03 8.17
N ALA A 827 17.70 -28.23 8.70
CA ALA A 827 16.63 -29.18 9.03
C ALA A 827 15.72 -28.68 10.16
N SER A 828 16.25 -27.99 11.18
CA SER A 828 15.48 -27.48 12.32
C SER A 828 14.47 -26.41 11.93
N GLN A 829 14.66 -25.70 10.81
CA GLN A 829 13.66 -24.75 10.28
C GLN A 829 12.33 -25.43 9.91
N LEU A 830 12.36 -26.74 9.65
CA LEU A 830 11.18 -27.53 9.27
C LEU A 830 10.75 -28.51 10.37
N PHE A 831 11.68 -28.94 11.22
CA PHE A 831 11.42 -29.85 12.34
C PHE A 831 11.86 -29.23 13.68
N PRO A 832 11.28 -28.09 14.11
CA PRO A 832 11.73 -27.39 15.32
C PRO A 832 11.46 -28.17 16.61
N GLU A 833 10.57 -29.16 16.58
CA GLU A 833 10.22 -29.98 17.73
C GLU A 833 11.15 -31.18 17.95
N ALA A 834 11.91 -31.58 16.93
CA ALA A 834 12.83 -32.69 17.01
C ALA A 834 14.00 -32.35 17.93
N ARG A 835 14.54 -33.36 18.63
CA ARG A 835 15.78 -33.24 19.40
C ARG A 835 16.98 -33.47 18.50
N PHE A 836 17.89 -32.51 18.43
CA PHE A 836 19.08 -32.54 17.60
C PHE A 836 20.31 -32.92 18.43
N ILE A 837 20.97 -34.02 18.07
CA ILE A 837 22.22 -34.47 18.68
C ILE A 837 23.32 -34.30 17.62
N LEU A 838 24.15 -33.28 17.78
CA LEU A 838 25.23 -32.93 16.86
C LEU A 838 26.53 -33.52 17.37
N ILE A 839 27.14 -34.38 16.58
CA ILE A 839 28.32 -35.16 16.97
C ILE A 839 29.46 -34.86 16.02
N ASP A 840 30.57 -34.35 16.55
CA ASP A 840 31.78 -34.08 15.78
C ASP A 840 33.01 -34.01 16.70
N PRO A 841 34.08 -34.80 16.45
CA PRO A 841 35.28 -34.81 17.32
C PRO A 841 36.09 -33.51 17.27
N LEU A 842 35.84 -32.65 16.29
CA LEU A 842 36.51 -31.37 16.07
C LEU A 842 35.56 -30.19 16.30
N ILE A 843 34.38 -30.40 16.91
CA ILE A 843 33.36 -29.35 17.02
C ILE A 843 33.91 -28.06 17.63
N SER A 844 34.82 -28.15 18.60
CA SER A 844 35.45 -26.98 19.24
C SER A 844 36.42 -26.20 18.34
N LYS A 845 36.91 -26.81 17.26
CA LYS A 845 37.93 -26.26 16.35
C LYS A 845 37.35 -25.51 15.15
N TYR A 846 36.08 -25.72 14.79
CA TYR A 846 35.45 -24.93 13.72
C TYR A 846 35.25 -23.47 14.12
N GLU A 847 35.07 -22.63 13.12
CA GLU A 847 34.92 -21.18 13.27
C GLU A 847 33.80 -20.82 14.26
N GLN A 848 34.15 -20.04 15.28
CA GLN A 848 33.30 -19.85 16.46
C GLN A 848 32.03 -19.04 16.15
N SER A 849 32.10 -18.05 15.26
CA SER A 849 30.92 -17.22 14.95
C SER A 849 29.87 -17.99 14.15
N ALA A 850 30.27 -18.82 13.18
CA ALA A 850 29.39 -19.72 12.45
C ALA A 850 28.72 -20.73 13.38
N ARG A 851 29.49 -21.37 14.27
CA ARG A 851 28.95 -22.30 15.28
C ARG A 851 27.91 -21.63 16.16
N ASN A 852 28.25 -20.48 16.73
CA ASN A 852 27.35 -19.73 17.59
C ASN A 852 26.07 -19.34 16.84
N TYR A 853 26.19 -18.94 15.57
CA TYR A 853 25.03 -18.61 14.76
C TYR A 853 24.14 -19.83 14.50
N TYR A 854 24.67 -20.93 13.98
CA TYR A 854 23.83 -22.07 13.57
C TYR A 854 23.31 -22.86 14.76
N ILE A 855 24.17 -23.23 15.71
CA ILE A 855 23.81 -24.13 16.81
C ILE A 855 22.86 -23.44 17.79
N CYS A 856 23.09 -22.17 18.15
CA CYS A 856 22.22 -21.46 19.09
C CYS A 856 20.82 -21.16 18.52
N ASN A 857 20.65 -21.25 17.19
CA ASN A 857 19.35 -21.11 16.52
C ASN A 857 18.66 -22.46 16.27
N ILE A 858 19.14 -23.55 16.87
CA ILE A 858 18.43 -24.84 16.93
C ILE A 858 17.74 -24.94 18.31
N PRO A 859 16.40 -25.04 18.37
CA PRO A 859 15.67 -24.98 19.65
C PRO A 859 16.06 -26.05 20.69
N LYS A 860 16.38 -27.27 20.24
CA LYS A 860 16.67 -28.44 21.08
C LYS A 860 17.95 -29.13 20.59
N ALA A 861 19.10 -28.45 20.71
CA ALA A 861 20.40 -28.99 20.30
C ALA A 861 21.29 -29.43 21.48
N GLU A 862 21.96 -30.56 21.29
CA GLU A 862 22.99 -31.12 22.16
C GLU A 862 24.26 -31.38 21.35
N LEU A 863 25.42 -31.12 21.95
CA LEU A 863 26.72 -31.23 21.29
C LEU A 863 27.57 -32.31 21.94
N LEU A 864 28.09 -33.24 21.13
CA LEU A 864 29.01 -34.28 21.59
C LEU A 864 30.34 -34.18 20.81
N GLU A 865 31.39 -33.78 21.52
CA GLU A 865 32.75 -33.69 20.96
C GLU A 865 33.46 -35.05 20.99
N ILE A 866 32.95 -35.98 20.18
CA ILE A 866 33.43 -37.36 20.05
C ILE A 866 33.34 -37.80 18.58
N ALA A 867 34.11 -38.83 18.20
CA ALA A 867 33.89 -39.54 16.95
C ALA A 867 32.96 -40.75 17.17
N ILE A 868 32.35 -41.23 16.09
CA ILE A 868 31.50 -42.42 16.10
C ILE A 868 32.15 -43.54 15.29
N SER A 869 32.12 -44.76 15.82
CA SER A 869 32.71 -45.95 15.19
C SER A 869 31.94 -47.22 15.54
N ASN A 870 32.42 -48.38 15.09
CA ASN A 870 31.89 -49.70 15.44
C ASN A 870 32.34 -50.19 16.83
N GLN A 871 33.20 -49.43 17.51
CA GLN A 871 33.68 -49.71 18.87
C GLN A 871 33.84 -48.41 19.70
N ALA A 872 33.77 -48.53 21.02
CA ALA A 872 34.02 -47.43 21.95
C ALA A 872 35.49 -47.41 22.41
N GLY A 873 36.02 -46.22 22.73
CA GLY A 873 37.37 -46.08 23.27
C GLY A 873 38.07 -44.79 22.82
N GLN A 874 39.35 -44.92 22.48
CA GLN A 874 40.19 -43.86 21.92
C GLN A 874 40.77 -44.38 20.62
N LEU A 875 40.58 -43.67 19.50
CA LEU A 875 41.11 -44.06 18.19
C LEU A 875 41.94 -42.92 17.60
N SER A 876 42.85 -43.28 16.69
CA SER A 876 43.54 -42.33 15.84
C SER A 876 42.55 -41.70 14.86
N PHE A 877 42.67 -40.39 14.66
CA PHE A 877 41.81 -39.60 13.78
C PHE A 877 42.68 -38.71 12.90
N GLN A 878 42.44 -38.73 11.59
CA GLN A 878 43.20 -37.98 10.60
C GLN A 878 42.51 -36.64 10.36
N VAL A 879 43.15 -35.56 10.80
CA VAL A 879 42.63 -34.19 10.70
C VAL A 879 43.16 -33.53 9.43
N SER A 880 42.26 -33.17 8.52
CA SER A 880 42.62 -32.41 7.32
C SER A 880 42.86 -30.92 7.66
N PRO A 881 43.60 -30.17 6.83
CA PRO A 881 43.85 -28.73 7.07
C PRO A 881 42.58 -27.87 7.08
N ASP A 882 41.54 -28.31 6.36
CA ASP A 882 40.23 -27.65 6.29
C ASP A 882 39.27 -28.15 7.37
N LEU A 883 39.64 -29.14 8.18
CA LEU A 883 38.81 -29.86 9.16
C LEU A 883 37.70 -30.72 8.55
N TYR A 884 37.05 -30.29 7.45
CA TYR A 884 35.91 -30.97 6.83
C TYR A 884 36.27 -32.33 6.21
N GLY A 885 37.51 -32.48 5.71
CA GLY A 885 38.01 -33.73 5.15
C GLY A 885 38.53 -34.76 6.15
N SER A 886 38.24 -34.61 7.45
CA SER A 886 38.82 -35.42 8.51
C SER A 886 38.10 -36.76 8.68
N SER A 887 38.84 -37.83 8.97
CA SER A 887 38.29 -39.19 9.02
C SER A 887 38.93 -40.07 10.10
N LEU A 888 38.20 -41.11 10.52
CA LEU A 888 38.78 -42.24 11.26
C LEU A 888 39.60 -43.18 10.37
N LEU A 889 39.38 -43.14 9.05
CA LEU A 889 40.19 -43.83 8.05
C LEU A 889 41.37 -42.95 7.62
N THR A 890 42.22 -43.47 6.73
CA THR A 890 43.35 -42.71 6.17
C THR A 890 43.12 -42.48 4.67
N PRO A 891 42.34 -41.45 4.28
CA PRO A 891 42.11 -41.14 2.88
C PRO A 891 43.42 -40.97 2.11
N ALA A 892 43.60 -41.76 1.07
CA ALA A 892 44.70 -41.71 0.11
C ALA A 892 44.45 -40.63 -0.94
N ASP A 893 44.31 -39.38 -0.48
CA ASP A 893 44.25 -38.20 -1.34
C ASP A 893 45.51 -37.32 -1.19
N PHE A 894 45.49 -36.12 -1.77
CA PHE A 894 46.64 -35.21 -1.80
C PHE A 894 46.73 -34.26 -0.58
N ARG A 895 45.88 -34.42 0.44
CA ARG A 895 45.87 -33.58 1.65
C ARG A 895 46.93 -34.04 2.65
N ASN A 896 47.47 -33.08 3.40
CA ASN A 896 48.39 -33.34 4.50
C ASN A 896 47.61 -33.45 5.80
N TYR A 897 47.49 -34.67 6.34
CA TYR A 897 46.74 -34.95 7.55
C TYR A 897 47.59 -34.85 8.82
N GLU A 898 47.01 -34.30 9.88
CA GLU A 898 47.53 -34.37 11.25
C GLU A 898 46.83 -35.52 11.98
N THR A 899 47.59 -36.50 12.48
CA THR A 899 47.01 -37.57 13.30
C THR A 899 46.86 -37.12 14.75
N ILE A 900 45.63 -37.14 15.26
CA ILE A 900 45.32 -36.91 16.68
C ILE A 900 44.65 -38.15 17.29
N THR A 901 44.46 -38.17 18.61
CA THR A 901 43.62 -39.16 19.29
C THR A 901 42.33 -38.52 19.76
N VAL A 902 41.20 -39.16 19.49
CA VAL A 902 39.85 -38.67 19.86
C VAL A 902 39.08 -39.73 20.63
N ALA A 903 38.16 -39.28 21.49
CA ALA A 903 37.20 -40.16 22.15
C ALA A 903 36.18 -40.69 21.14
N VAL A 904 35.85 -41.98 21.25
CA VAL A 904 34.97 -42.68 20.32
C VAL A 904 33.87 -43.43 21.05
N LYS A 905 32.65 -43.38 20.52
CA LYS A 905 31.50 -44.21 20.96
C LYS A 905 30.83 -44.90 19.77
N THR A 906 30.04 -45.93 20.04
CA THR A 906 29.10 -46.49 19.06
C THR A 906 27.78 -45.71 19.08
N LEU A 907 26.99 -45.79 18.01
CA LEU A 907 25.65 -45.18 17.99
C LEU A 907 24.72 -45.80 19.04
N ASP A 908 24.83 -47.10 19.30
CA ASP A 908 24.05 -47.76 20.38
C ASP A 908 24.38 -47.17 21.77
N GLN A 909 25.67 -46.87 22.03
CA GLN A 909 26.08 -46.26 23.29
C GLN A 909 25.60 -44.82 23.39
N VAL A 910 25.69 -44.03 22.31
CA VAL A 910 25.15 -42.65 22.30
C VAL A 910 23.64 -42.66 22.50
N ALA A 911 22.91 -43.53 21.82
CA ALA A 911 21.46 -43.65 21.99
C ALA A 911 21.08 -43.99 23.43
N THR A 912 21.87 -44.83 24.11
CA THR A 912 21.67 -45.19 25.51
C THR A 912 22.00 -44.03 26.45
N ASP A 913 23.19 -43.43 26.31
CA ASP A 913 23.70 -42.36 27.18
C ASP A 913 22.82 -41.12 27.11
N GLU A 914 22.45 -40.74 25.88
CA GLU A 914 21.62 -39.58 25.60
C GLU A 914 20.12 -39.92 25.68
N GLN A 915 19.73 -41.15 25.98
CA GLN A 915 18.32 -41.56 26.08
C GLN A 915 17.50 -41.20 24.83
N ILE A 916 18.05 -41.51 23.66
CA ILE A 916 17.36 -41.27 22.38
C ILE A 916 16.21 -42.27 22.26
N SER A 917 15.02 -41.76 21.99
CA SER A 917 13.79 -42.56 21.88
C SER A 917 12.91 -42.05 20.74
N GLY A 918 12.05 -42.91 20.22
CA GLY A 918 11.13 -42.56 19.13
C GLY A 918 11.71 -42.94 17.77
N ARG A 919 11.37 -42.16 16.75
CA ARG A 919 11.78 -42.36 15.37
C ARG A 919 12.41 -41.10 14.80
N GLY A 920 13.47 -41.24 14.01
CA GLY A 920 14.25 -40.06 13.62
C GLY A 920 15.16 -40.20 12.41
N ILE A 921 15.93 -39.15 12.19
CA ILE A 921 16.86 -39.02 11.07
C ILE A 921 18.28 -39.25 11.59
N LEU A 922 19.08 -40.04 10.86
CA LEU A 922 20.52 -40.20 11.06
C LEU A 922 21.25 -39.59 9.86
N LYS A 923 22.04 -38.53 10.08
CA LYS A 923 22.96 -37.98 9.07
C LYS A 923 24.37 -38.47 9.32
N LEU A 924 25.05 -38.89 8.26
CA LEU A 924 26.39 -39.46 8.25
C LEU A 924 27.24 -38.73 7.21
N ASP A 925 28.19 -37.93 7.67
CA ASP A 925 29.25 -37.44 6.79
C ASP A 925 30.52 -37.35 7.64
N VAL A 926 31.25 -38.46 7.61
CA VAL A 926 32.42 -38.75 8.46
C VAL A 926 33.62 -39.12 7.59
N GLN A 927 33.58 -38.65 6.34
CA GLN A 927 34.56 -38.88 5.29
C GLN A 927 34.97 -40.36 5.16
N CYS A 928 34.23 -41.12 4.35
CA CYS A 928 34.53 -42.51 3.96
C CYS A 928 34.28 -43.59 5.05
N ALA A 929 34.03 -43.18 6.30
CA ALA A 929 33.81 -44.07 7.44
C ALA A 929 32.32 -44.34 7.73
N GLU A 930 31.39 -43.98 6.83
CA GLU A 930 29.95 -44.06 7.05
C GLU A 930 29.49 -45.50 7.39
N HIS A 931 30.06 -46.50 6.71
CA HIS A 931 29.79 -47.92 6.95
C HIS A 931 30.26 -48.41 8.33
N ILE A 932 31.36 -47.86 8.86
CA ILE A 932 31.88 -48.19 10.21
C ILE A 932 30.91 -47.64 11.27
N VAL A 933 30.38 -46.43 11.05
CA VAL A 933 29.36 -45.85 11.92
C VAL A 933 28.10 -46.73 11.94
N LEU A 934 27.64 -47.20 10.78
CA LEU A 934 26.47 -48.09 10.67
C LEU A 934 26.69 -49.44 11.35
N GLU A 935 27.90 -50.02 11.29
CA GLU A 935 28.21 -51.28 11.98
C GLU A 935 28.09 -51.16 13.52
N GLY A 936 28.30 -49.96 14.06
CA GLY A 936 28.12 -49.62 15.48
C GLY A 936 26.67 -49.30 15.90
N ALA A 937 25.70 -49.38 15.00
CA ALA A 937 24.29 -49.02 15.23
C ALA A 937 23.37 -50.24 15.26
N LYS A 938 23.75 -51.33 15.94
CA LYS A 938 23.07 -52.63 15.82
C LYS A 938 21.63 -52.59 16.30
N GLU A 939 21.38 -51.85 17.38
CA GLU A 939 20.04 -51.68 17.95
C GLU A 939 19.44 -50.35 17.53
N PHE A 940 20.24 -49.28 17.50
CA PHE A 940 19.80 -47.93 17.18
C PHE A 940 19.25 -47.80 15.75
N ILE A 941 19.80 -48.56 14.79
CA ILE A 941 19.33 -48.50 13.39
C ILE A 941 17.84 -48.85 13.28
N ALA A 942 17.27 -49.62 14.22
CA ALA A 942 15.85 -49.95 14.26
C ALA A 942 14.95 -48.74 14.58
N GLN A 943 15.47 -47.66 15.16
CA GLN A 943 14.74 -46.41 15.44
C GLN A 943 14.83 -45.40 14.29
N VAL A 944 15.79 -45.58 13.38
CA VAL A 944 16.05 -44.63 12.29
C VAL A 944 15.01 -44.83 11.18
N ASP A 945 14.36 -43.75 10.76
CA ASP A 945 13.44 -43.69 9.61
C ASP A 945 14.16 -43.28 8.32
N LEU A 946 15.13 -42.38 8.44
CA LEU A 946 15.94 -41.87 7.34
C LEU A 946 17.42 -41.91 7.65
N VAL A 947 18.21 -42.35 6.67
CA VAL A 947 19.67 -42.19 6.67
C VAL A 947 20.04 -41.18 5.59
N VAL A 948 20.72 -40.10 5.96
CA VAL A 948 21.29 -39.13 5.02
C VAL A 948 22.79 -39.34 5.04
N ALA A 949 23.41 -39.77 3.94
CA ALA A 949 24.83 -40.12 3.93
C ALA A 949 25.58 -39.44 2.78
N GLU A 950 26.72 -38.81 3.05
CA GLU A 950 27.64 -38.35 2.01
C GLU A 950 28.51 -39.52 1.54
N LEU A 951 28.34 -39.93 0.29
CA LEU A 951 28.95 -41.14 -0.26
C LEU A 951 29.99 -40.79 -1.32
N SER A 952 31.15 -41.44 -1.24
CA SER A 952 32.22 -41.30 -2.23
C SER A 952 32.03 -42.21 -3.44
N PHE A 953 32.30 -41.70 -4.65
CA PHE A 953 32.33 -42.50 -5.89
C PHE A 953 33.71 -43.10 -6.16
N ILE A 954 34.75 -42.52 -5.56
CA ILE A 954 36.13 -42.99 -5.62
C ILE A 954 36.50 -43.59 -4.28
N ARG A 955 37.18 -44.73 -4.31
CA ARG A 955 37.69 -45.37 -3.09
C ARG A 955 38.97 -44.66 -2.65
N TYR A 956 38.85 -43.80 -1.65
CA TYR A 956 39.99 -43.10 -1.07
C TYR A 956 40.71 -43.92 0.00
N ASP A 957 40.09 -44.94 0.59
CA ASP A 957 40.74 -45.86 1.52
C ASP A 957 40.35 -47.29 1.15
N GLN A 958 41.28 -48.25 1.27
CA GLN A 958 41.04 -49.65 0.91
C GLN A 958 39.82 -50.24 1.65
N ASP A 959 39.56 -49.77 2.88
CA ASP A 959 38.49 -50.25 3.74
C ASP A 959 37.21 -49.42 3.59
N ALA A 960 37.24 -48.28 2.88
CA ALA A 960 36.08 -47.44 2.64
C ALA A 960 35.13 -48.03 1.60
N LEU A 961 33.82 -48.06 1.85
CA LEU A 961 32.82 -48.41 0.86
C LEU A 961 32.50 -47.23 -0.07
N VAL A 962 32.37 -47.50 -1.38
CA VAL A 962 31.93 -46.51 -2.37
C VAL A 962 30.41 -46.56 -2.56
N PHE A 963 29.85 -45.58 -3.26
CA PHE A 963 28.41 -45.37 -3.47
C PHE A 963 27.61 -46.68 -3.72
N ASN A 964 27.98 -47.50 -4.70
CA ASN A 964 27.24 -48.72 -5.03
C ASN A 964 27.31 -49.81 -3.94
N GLU A 965 28.40 -49.86 -3.18
CA GLU A 965 28.55 -50.80 -2.05
C GLU A 965 27.71 -50.32 -0.86
N MET A 966 27.67 -49.01 -0.62
CA MET A 966 26.82 -48.39 0.39
C MET A 966 25.33 -48.54 0.09
N LEU A 967 24.91 -48.43 -1.18
CA LEU A 967 23.54 -48.73 -1.60
C LEU A 967 23.15 -50.17 -1.20
N ASN A 968 24.00 -51.15 -1.49
CA ASN A 968 23.74 -52.55 -1.14
C ASN A 968 23.67 -52.77 0.37
N LEU A 969 24.56 -52.13 1.13
CA LEU A 969 24.54 -52.21 2.60
C LEU A 969 23.23 -51.64 3.17
N LEU A 970 22.81 -50.46 2.72
CA LEU A 970 21.60 -49.81 3.22
C LEU A 970 20.31 -50.54 2.79
N ASP A 971 20.30 -51.16 1.61
CA ASP A 971 19.21 -52.05 1.18
C ASP A 971 19.07 -53.27 2.10
N GLN A 972 20.19 -53.92 2.46
CA GLN A 972 20.21 -55.02 3.44
C GLN A 972 19.75 -54.58 4.83
N LEU A 973 19.94 -53.31 5.19
CA LEU A 973 19.45 -52.71 6.44
C LEU A 973 17.98 -52.25 6.36
N GLY A 974 17.28 -52.49 5.24
CA GLY A 974 15.86 -52.19 5.07
C GLY A 974 15.55 -50.76 4.64
N PHE A 975 16.52 -50.06 4.04
CA PHE A 975 16.34 -48.72 3.49
C PHE A 975 16.37 -48.76 1.95
N ARG A 976 15.57 -47.91 1.32
CA ARG A 976 15.60 -47.67 -0.12
C ARG A 976 16.14 -46.29 -0.42
N TYR A 977 16.75 -46.14 -1.58
CA TYR A 977 17.05 -44.84 -2.16
C TYR A 977 15.77 -44.00 -2.24
N TYR A 978 15.78 -42.79 -1.68
CA TYR A 978 14.63 -41.90 -1.64
C TYR A 978 14.89 -40.62 -2.43
N ASP A 979 16.02 -39.96 -2.18
CA ASP A 979 16.35 -38.65 -2.74
C ASP A 979 17.87 -38.39 -2.69
N GLU A 980 18.31 -37.24 -3.17
CA GLU A 980 19.72 -36.81 -3.11
C GLU A 980 19.85 -35.30 -2.91
N THR A 981 20.93 -34.88 -2.25
CA THR A 981 21.27 -33.47 -2.02
C THR A 981 22.78 -33.27 -2.13
N GLY A 982 23.23 -32.01 -2.27
CA GLY A 982 24.64 -31.64 -2.27
C GLY A 982 25.43 -32.30 -3.40
N GLU A 983 26.65 -31.88 -3.66
CA GLU A 983 27.62 -32.68 -4.42
C GLU A 983 28.99 -32.02 -4.35
N TRP A 984 30.03 -32.85 -4.43
CA TRP A 984 31.39 -32.39 -4.62
C TRP A 984 31.91 -32.88 -5.95
N ARG A 985 32.39 -31.93 -6.75
CA ARG A 985 33.05 -32.19 -8.02
C ARG A 985 34.50 -31.77 -7.97
N SER A 986 35.33 -32.53 -8.67
CA SER A 986 36.71 -32.14 -8.95
C SER A 986 36.74 -30.78 -9.64
N PRO A 987 37.48 -29.79 -9.11
CA PRO A 987 37.61 -28.48 -9.74
C PRO A 987 38.47 -28.51 -11.01
N ILE A 988 39.12 -29.65 -11.31
CA ILE A 988 40.02 -29.82 -12.46
C ILE A 988 39.21 -30.13 -13.72
N ASP A 989 38.24 -31.04 -13.61
CA ASP A 989 37.55 -31.64 -14.76
C ASP A 989 36.04 -31.80 -14.57
N GLY A 990 35.49 -31.44 -13.40
CA GLY A 990 34.07 -31.57 -13.08
C GLY A 990 33.61 -32.99 -12.73
N THR A 991 34.54 -33.94 -12.57
CA THR A 991 34.22 -35.33 -12.17
C THR A 991 33.50 -35.33 -10.82
N LEU A 992 32.38 -36.04 -10.71
CA LEU A 992 31.63 -36.19 -9.45
C LEU A 992 32.43 -37.08 -8.48
N LEU A 993 32.75 -36.56 -7.30
CA LEU A 993 33.57 -37.23 -6.30
C LEU A 993 32.72 -37.77 -5.15
N GLN A 994 31.77 -36.97 -4.67
CA GLN A 994 30.87 -37.31 -3.57
C GLN A 994 29.45 -36.76 -3.81
N LYS A 995 28.45 -37.43 -3.24
CA LYS A 995 27.04 -37.03 -3.28
C LYS A 995 26.40 -37.32 -1.92
N GLU A 996 25.59 -36.40 -1.40
CA GLU A 996 24.75 -36.70 -0.24
C GLU A 996 23.47 -37.40 -0.72
N VAL A 997 23.19 -38.56 -0.15
CA VAL A 997 22.09 -39.43 -0.57
C VAL A 997 21.15 -39.63 0.60
N VAL A 998 19.85 -39.55 0.32
CA VAL A 998 18.79 -39.71 1.31
C VAL A 998 18.16 -41.08 1.10
N PHE A 999 18.20 -41.89 2.15
CA PHE A 999 17.59 -43.20 2.22
C PHE A 999 16.43 -43.17 3.20
N ILE A 1000 15.36 -43.87 2.87
CA ILE A 1000 14.17 -43.98 3.73
C ILE A 1000 13.85 -45.46 3.94
N ARG A 1001 13.24 -45.82 5.07
CA ARG A 1001 12.72 -47.19 5.24
C ARG A 1001 11.82 -47.61 4.09
N GLN A 1002 11.96 -48.87 3.66
CA GLN A 1002 11.26 -49.39 2.48
C GLN A 1002 9.73 -49.25 2.54
N ASP A 1003 9.14 -49.34 3.73
CA ASP A 1003 7.70 -49.28 4.00
C ASP A 1003 7.19 -47.88 4.37
N LEU A 1004 8.08 -46.89 4.50
CA LEU A 1004 7.74 -45.53 4.89
C LEU A 1004 7.60 -44.60 3.66
N LEU A 1005 6.54 -43.80 3.64
CA LEU A 1005 6.22 -42.83 2.58
C LEU A 1005 6.24 -43.45 1.15
N VAL A 1006 5.58 -44.60 0.98
CA VAL A 1006 5.48 -45.26 -0.34
C VAL A 1006 4.51 -44.49 -1.23
N PRO A 1007 4.92 -44.06 -2.45
CA PRO A 1007 4.04 -43.30 -3.35
C PRO A 1007 2.79 -44.09 -3.77
N GLU A 1008 1.62 -43.43 -3.75
CA GLU A 1008 0.32 -43.99 -4.16
C GLU A 1008 0.22 -44.30 -5.66
N THR A 1009 1.24 -43.97 -6.45
CA THR A 1009 1.34 -44.30 -7.88
C THR A 1009 1.60 -45.78 -8.15
N SER A 1010 1.90 -46.55 -7.10
CA SER A 1010 2.20 -47.98 -7.19
C SER A 1010 0.97 -48.83 -6.81
N ARG A 1011 0.52 -49.70 -7.73
CA ARG A 1011 -0.34 -50.84 -7.36
C ARG A 1011 0.53 -51.84 -6.61
N LYS A 1012 -0.03 -52.54 -5.60
CA LYS A 1012 0.63 -53.75 -5.06
C LYS A 1012 0.89 -54.70 -6.24
N ILE A 1013 2.15 -55.01 -6.49
CA ILE A 1013 2.52 -56.09 -7.41
C ILE A 1013 2.12 -57.37 -6.68
N GLU A 1014 0.99 -57.97 -7.04
CA GLU A 1014 0.62 -59.29 -6.55
C GLU A 1014 1.67 -60.29 -7.06
N ASN A 1015 2.51 -60.78 -6.15
CA ASN A 1015 3.43 -61.92 -6.27
C ASN A 1015 4.09 -62.14 -7.63
N SER A 1016 5.32 -61.68 -7.78
CA SER A 1016 6.24 -62.31 -8.73
C SER A 1016 6.57 -63.73 -8.25
N PRO A 1017 6.48 -64.78 -9.09
CA PRO A 1017 6.82 -66.13 -8.70
C PRO A 1017 8.36 -66.28 -8.66
N SER A 1018 8.97 -65.90 -7.54
CA SER A 1018 10.38 -66.21 -7.28
C SER A 1018 10.63 -66.48 -5.80
N GLN A 1019 9.98 -67.52 -5.30
CA GLN A 1019 10.56 -68.42 -4.30
C GLN A 1019 10.48 -69.83 -4.88
N ALA A 1020 11.55 -70.24 -5.55
CA ALA A 1020 11.87 -71.62 -5.90
C ALA A 1020 13.36 -71.84 -5.59
#